data_AF-A0A5C6FHX0-F1
#
_entry.id   AF-A0A5C6FHX0-F1
#
_cell.length_a   1.000
_cell.length_b   1.000
_cell.length_c   1.000
_cell.angle_alpha   90.00
_cell.angle_beta   90.00
_cell.angle_gamma   90.00
#
_symmetry.space_group_name_H-M   'P 1'
#
loop_
_entity.id
_entity.type
_entity.pdbx_description
1 polymer ?
#
loop_
_entity_poly.entity_id
_entity_poly.type
_entity_poly.pdbx_seq_one_letter_code
_entity_poly.pdbx_strand_id
1 'polypeptide(L)'
;MRFLLTLAFLVSTLSVASGQSVKRGISGNASANANGMNSRWHYWWHYLDPADSDYNVSERMPMLYAGYTDAWLNNAIDYIQDRGDQVNYVLGFNEPERADQGFTTVDRAVDAWQLIQNRFQGTGIQLVSPAVSDNTHGREWLSDFMQRVETNNMQVDAIAFHWYGNVNINNPVGSANSFLARVDDYHNTYGRPVWITEFAGVDWDGQYTDEQMVAFNSAFLEHAIAGLEARDYVDRYAWFQFGEDRDHQYTRLTTTDTYGLRRPTPVGRAYTPEQVLSAGETFDLGGQSQNGDYFYLHGGLLTNDGPAMDGHSVGGIYTLSNDDGTLLASSIGGSSDWRVNAGAYVRVEENATLRKVGDNTVRLDGNRLYVDGQIRLMGGEGNNGTLAISETRETRGNGYFRMDFDSNLRLGTNSPTLGTHLPYDMQLRGGRISVDGTDNTLSGDLTLYESTTIDVLGELDLQGNFLASPGGQVRGIWKLGSGTLNLSGNNVVTGDIHANVGSLLVNGETLVNQVNVASDAILGGSGTIRGHVNALGTISPGNSTGLLTMDSLTLQDGSLATFEIGSLFDFDQLMIQTGLVIGADVTLQLSLIDGFQPQVGDTFQIFTAGSVIGDFDNFDTPSLVNGVWDFRQLSSGLIQVTAVPEPGSFVVLAAMGLVWRWRRKRKASLRTPAADTRPIGNQS
;
A
#
# COMPACT_ATOMS: atom_id res chain seq x y z
N MET A 1 -31.99 26.61 36.98
CA MET A 1 -30.81 26.58 36.10
C MET A 1 -31.29 26.30 34.68
N ARG A 2 -31.17 27.29 33.79
CA ARG A 2 -31.44 27.12 32.35
C ARG A 2 -30.15 26.62 31.70
N PHE A 3 -30.17 25.42 31.13
CA PHE A 3 -29.09 24.93 30.28
C PHE A 3 -29.21 25.65 28.92
N LEU A 4 -28.23 26.48 28.59
CA LEU A 4 -28.01 26.93 27.22
C LEU A 4 -27.28 25.80 26.48
N LEU A 5 -27.94 25.18 25.50
CA LEU A 5 -27.26 24.47 24.42
C LEU A 5 -26.69 25.55 23.48
N THR A 6 -25.37 25.71 23.49
CA THR A 6 -24.66 26.44 22.45
C THR A 6 -24.49 25.48 21.26
N LEU A 7 -25.35 25.62 20.26
CA LEU A 7 -25.22 24.93 18.98
C LEU A 7 -24.12 25.67 18.18
N ALA A 8 -22.89 25.16 18.19
CA ALA A 8 -21.84 25.63 17.31
C ALA A 8 -22.12 25.09 15.90
N PHE A 9 -22.57 25.95 14.98
CA PHE A 9 -22.56 25.65 13.56
C PHE A 9 -21.10 25.62 13.09
N LEU A 10 -20.54 24.43 12.86
CA LEU A 10 -19.35 24.30 12.00
C LEU A 10 -19.79 24.65 10.57
N VAL A 11 -19.38 25.80 10.09
CA VAL A 11 -19.46 26.13 8.66
C VAL A 11 -18.27 25.42 8.01
N SER A 12 -18.52 24.28 7.35
CA SER A 12 -17.52 23.63 6.51
C SER A 12 -17.33 24.47 5.25
N THR A 13 -16.11 24.94 5.01
CA THR A 13 -15.73 25.55 3.73
C THR A 13 -15.50 24.43 2.72
N LEU A 14 -16.38 24.35 1.72
CA LEU A 14 -16.18 23.45 0.58
C LEU A 14 -15.32 24.18 -0.45
N SER A 15 -14.12 23.67 -0.73
CA SER A 15 -13.39 24.03 -1.95
C SER A 15 -13.66 22.94 -2.99
N VAL A 16 -14.21 23.36 -4.13
CA VAL A 16 -14.27 22.52 -5.34
C VAL A 16 -12.93 22.68 -6.04
N ALA A 17 -12.38 21.59 -6.60
CA ALA A 17 -11.12 21.58 -7.33
C ALA A 17 -10.92 22.84 -8.21
N SER A 18 -10.14 23.80 -7.71
CA SER A 18 -9.52 24.85 -8.52
C SER A 18 -8.18 24.32 -9.02
N GLY A 19 -7.83 24.60 -10.27
CA GLY A 19 -6.51 24.24 -10.79
C GLY A 19 -5.41 24.81 -9.88
N GLN A 20 -4.39 24.01 -9.58
CA GLN A 20 -3.25 24.47 -8.80
C GLN A 20 -2.62 25.73 -9.43
N SER A 21 -2.00 26.55 -8.58
CA SER A 21 -1.26 27.72 -9.05
C SER A 21 -0.16 27.32 -10.03
N VAL A 22 -0.23 27.83 -11.25
CA VAL A 22 0.85 27.77 -12.24
C VAL A 22 1.95 28.80 -11.95
N LYS A 23 1.66 29.79 -11.09
CA LYS A 23 2.55 30.89 -10.69
C LYS A 23 3.55 30.46 -9.62
N ARG A 24 3.16 29.53 -8.74
CA ARG A 24 3.95 29.09 -7.58
C ARG A 24 5.17 28.28 -7.95
N GLY A 25 6.34 28.76 -7.54
CA GLY A 25 7.62 28.08 -7.68
C GLY A 25 8.36 27.92 -6.36
N ILE A 26 9.64 27.60 -6.43
CA ILE A 26 10.53 27.60 -5.27
C ILE A 26 11.95 27.91 -5.75
N SER A 27 12.73 28.64 -4.96
CA SER A 27 14.15 28.80 -5.21
C SER A 27 14.94 27.71 -4.45
N GLY A 28 15.97 27.17 -5.09
CA GLY A 28 16.81 26.11 -4.54
C GLY A 28 17.03 24.93 -5.48
N ASN A 29 18.08 24.15 -5.16
CA ASN A 29 18.55 23.02 -5.96
C ASN A 29 17.87 21.67 -5.64
N ALA A 30 16.99 21.62 -4.62
CA ALA A 30 16.39 20.37 -4.15
C ALA A 30 15.02 20.13 -4.80
N SER A 31 14.99 19.26 -5.81
CA SER A 31 13.76 18.84 -6.51
C SER A 31 12.69 18.34 -5.54
N ALA A 32 13.11 17.64 -4.49
CA ALA A 32 12.24 17.11 -3.46
C ALA A 32 11.45 18.20 -2.72
N ASN A 33 12.02 19.39 -2.52
CA ASN A 33 11.30 20.51 -1.88
C ASN A 33 10.23 21.07 -2.81
N ALA A 34 10.54 21.17 -4.12
CA ALA A 34 9.56 21.58 -5.13
C ALA A 34 8.39 20.57 -5.20
N ASN A 35 8.69 19.28 -5.22
CA ASN A 35 7.66 18.24 -5.20
C ASN A 35 6.83 18.29 -3.91
N GLY A 36 7.48 18.43 -2.75
CA GLY A 36 6.78 18.52 -1.47
C GLY A 36 5.87 19.74 -1.36
N MET A 37 6.16 20.83 -2.08
CA MET A 37 5.32 22.03 -2.10
C MET A 37 4.42 22.12 -3.34
N ASN A 38 4.34 21.05 -4.14
CA ASN A 38 3.64 21.03 -5.43
C ASN A 38 3.99 22.25 -6.33
N SER A 39 5.23 22.71 -6.27
CA SER A 39 5.69 23.87 -7.05
C SER A 39 5.73 23.52 -8.55
N ARG A 40 5.18 24.39 -9.40
CA ARG A 40 5.13 24.17 -10.87
C ARG A 40 6.40 24.58 -11.59
N TRP A 41 7.28 25.29 -10.90
CA TRP A 41 8.60 25.62 -11.42
C TRP A 41 9.59 25.81 -10.27
N HIS A 42 10.87 25.76 -10.60
CA HIS A 42 11.94 26.08 -9.66
C HIS A 42 13.22 26.49 -10.41
N TYR A 43 14.11 27.16 -9.70
CA TYR A 43 15.44 27.52 -10.21
C TYR A 43 16.45 27.49 -9.06
N TRP A 44 17.74 27.38 -9.41
CA TRP A 44 18.81 27.21 -8.43
C TRP A 44 20.06 28.04 -8.77
N TRP A 45 19.86 29.23 -9.33
CA TRP A 45 20.93 30.18 -9.68
C TRP A 45 21.94 29.67 -10.73
N HIS A 46 21.51 28.75 -11.59
CA HIS A 46 22.35 28.21 -12.66
C HIS A 46 21.54 27.94 -13.93
N TYR A 47 22.23 27.89 -15.07
CA TYR A 47 21.67 27.43 -16.35
C TYR A 47 21.69 25.90 -16.52
N LEU A 48 22.42 25.19 -15.65
CA LEU A 48 22.55 23.74 -15.71
C LEU A 48 21.43 23.12 -14.90
N ASP A 49 21.11 21.88 -15.18
CA ASP A 49 20.27 21.11 -14.27
C ASP A 49 20.96 20.82 -12.94
N PRO A 50 20.21 20.80 -11.83
CA PRO A 50 20.69 20.17 -10.62
C PRO A 50 20.94 18.67 -10.91
N ALA A 51 21.90 18.08 -10.19
CA ALA A 51 22.25 16.67 -10.37
C ALA A 51 21.14 15.69 -9.91
N ASP A 52 20.20 16.17 -9.10
CA ASP A 52 19.00 15.42 -8.70
C ASP A 52 18.06 15.28 -9.92
N SER A 53 17.35 14.16 -10.06
CA SER A 53 16.55 13.80 -11.25
C SER A 53 15.06 13.54 -10.98
N ASP A 54 14.61 13.58 -9.71
CA ASP A 54 13.22 13.29 -9.32
C ASP A 54 12.29 14.49 -9.53
N TYR A 55 12.04 14.92 -10.77
CA TYR A 55 11.12 16.03 -11.08
C TYR A 55 9.84 15.50 -11.68
N ASN A 56 8.85 15.24 -10.84
CA ASN A 56 7.57 14.71 -11.31
C ASN A 56 6.57 15.83 -11.66
N VAL A 57 6.76 17.06 -11.17
CA VAL A 57 5.73 18.13 -11.28
C VAL A 57 6.22 19.54 -11.62
N SER A 58 7.54 19.82 -11.66
CA SER A 58 8.07 21.18 -11.79
C SER A 58 8.90 21.43 -13.06
N GLU A 59 8.62 22.55 -13.74
CA GLU A 59 9.48 23.12 -14.79
C GLU A 59 10.83 23.57 -14.19
N ARG A 60 11.92 23.30 -14.90
CA ARG A 60 13.26 23.78 -14.53
C ARG A 60 13.53 25.09 -15.24
N MET A 61 13.82 26.12 -14.46
CA MET A 61 14.01 27.46 -14.96
C MET A 61 15.51 27.82 -14.98
N PRO A 62 16.15 27.90 -16.15
CA PRO A 62 17.56 28.26 -16.24
C PRO A 62 17.79 29.74 -15.92
N MET A 63 18.94 30.03 -15.31
CA MET A 63 19.37 31.40 -15.01
C MET A 63 20.76 31.69 -15.57
N LEU A 64 20.89 32.83 -16.24
CA LEU A 64 22.18 33.42 -16.59
C LEU A 64 22.64 34.27 -15.39
N TYR A 65 23.34 33.66 -14.44
CA TYR A 65 23.60 34.27 -13.12
C TYR A 65 24.28 35.66 -13.16
N ALA A 66 25.21 35.90 -14.08
CA ALA A 66 25.97 37.15 -14.14
C ALA A 66 26.34 37.54 -15.57
N GLY A 67 26.71 38.81 -15.76
CA GLY A 67 27.24 39.37 -17.00
C GLY A 67 28.68 38.91 -17.32
N TYR A 68 28.97 37.62 -17.12
CA TYR A 68 30.25 36.97 -17.41
C TYR A 68 30.64 37.10 -18.87
N THR A 69 31.83 36.62 -19.25
CA THR A 69 32.37 36.75 -20.61
C THR A 69 31.42 36.20 -21.68
N ASP A 70 31.49 36.73 -22.90
CA ASP A 70 30.68 36.26 -24.02
C ASP A 70 30.88 34.76 -24.29
N ALA A 71 32.08 34.23 -24.05
CA ALA A 71 32.36 32.79 -24.15
C ALA A 71 31.53 31.96 -23.15
N TRP A 72 31.41 32.43 -21.90
CA TRP A 72 30.58 31.77 -20.90
C TRP A 72 29.09 31.85 -21.27
N LEU A 73 28.63 33.03 -21.69
CA LEU A 73 27.24 33.23 -22.11
C LEU A 73 26.87 32.34 -23.29
N ASN A 74 27.74 32.24 -24.30
CA ASN A 74 27.51 31.34 -25.43
C ASN A 74 27.39 29.88 -24.98
N ASN A 75 28.27 29.38 -24.11
CA ASN A 75 28.17 28.02 -23.58
C ASN A 75 26.86 27.78 -22.81
N ALA A 76 26.44 28.75 -21.99
CA ALA A 76 25.19 28.66 -21.23
C ALA A 76 23.98 28.63 -22.17
N ILE A 77 23.97 29.49 -23.19
CA ILE A 77 22.91 29.56 -24.19
C ILE A 77 22.85 28.28 -25.04
N ASP A 78 24.00 27.76 -25.48
CA ASP A 78 24.07 26.48 -26.21
C ASP A 78 23.41 25.35 -25.39
N TYR A 79 23.77 25.24 -24.11
CA TYR A 79 23.17 24.25 -23.20
C TYR A 79 21.65 24.44 -23.04
N ILE A 80 21.17 25.68 -22.94
CA ILE A 80 19.72 25.95 -22.82
C ILE A 80 19.00 25.58 -24.11
N GLN A 81 19.56 25.93 -25.27
CA GLN A 81 18.95 25.63 -26.58
C GLN A 81 18.91 24.14 -26.88
N ASP A 82 19.90 23.36 -26.43
CA ASP A 82 19.94 21.90 -26.58
C ASP A 82 18.77 21.18 -25.87
N ARG A 83 18.07 21.85 -24.96
CA ARG A 83 16.87 21.32 -24.26
C ARG A 83 15.59 21.46 -25.09
N GLY A 84 15.62 22.22 -26.18
CA GLY A 84 14.49 22.44 -27.07
C GLY A 84 13.25 22.93 -26.33
N ASP A 85 12.11 22.31 -26.62
CA ASP A 85 10.77 22.70 -26.12
C ASP A 85 10.58 22.51 -24.60
N GLN A 86 11.61 22.09 -23.86
CA GLN A 86 11.57 21.94 -22.40
C GLN A 86 11.78 23.27 -21.66
N VAL A 87 12.21 24.33 -22.34
CA VAL A 87 12.50 25.64 -21.75
C VAL A 87 11.66 26.70 -22.43
N ASN A 88 10.78 27.35 -21.67
CA ASN A 88 9.95 28.46 -22.16
C ASN A 88 10.51 29.83 -21.78
N TYR A 89 11.32 29.89 -20.72
CA TYR A 89 11.79 31.12 -20.12
C TYR A 89 13.27 31.01 -19.71
N VAL A 90 13.99 32.13 -19.71
CA VAL A 90 15.34 32.25 -19.16
C VAL A 90 15.39 33.44 -18.21
N LEU A 91 15.85 33.21 -16.98
CA LEU A 91 16.09 34.25 -15.99
C LEU A 91 17.41 34.98 -16.27
N GLY A 92 17.37 36.32 -16.20
CA GLY A 92 18.54 37.18 -16.33
C GLY A 92 19.47 37.17 -15.10
N PHE A 93 20.35 38.17 -15.02
CA PHE A 93 21.40 38.26 -14.00
C PHE A 93 20.85 38.40 -12.57
N ASN A 94 21.53 37.77 -11.61
CA ASN A 94 21.19 37.77 -10.19
C ASN A 94 21.80 38.97 -9.47
N GLU A 95 20.96 39.87 -8.95
CA GLU A 95 21.35 41.06 -8.16
C GLU A 95 22.58 41.78 -8.75
N PRO A 96 22.51 42.19 -10.03
CA PRO A 96 23.66 42.72 -10.76
C PRO A 96 24.27 43.98 -10.12
N GLU A 97 23.49 44.72 -9.34
CA GLU A 97 23.94 45.90 -8.60
C GLU A 97 24.83 45.59 -7.39
N ARG A 98 24.84 44.33 -6.92
CA ARG A 98 25.53 43.92 -5.69
C ARG A 98 26.89 43.31 -5.99
N ALA A 99 27.92 43.81 -5.31
CA ALA A 99 29.30 43.36 -5.48
C ALA A 99 29.58 41.93 -5.01
N ASP A 100 28.73 41.40 -4.11
CA ASP A 100 28.78 40.06 -3.55
C ASP A 100 27.89 39.05 -4.30
N GLN A 101 27.31 39.44 -5.43
CA GLN A 101 26.35 38.64 -6.21
C GLN A 101 26.78 38.59 -7.70
N GLY A 102 25.84 38.72 -8.65
CA GLY A 102 26.14 38.68 -10.08
C GLY A 102 27.01 39.85 -10.57
N PHE A 103 27.10 40.93 -9.79
CA PHE A 103 27.95 42.12 -9.97
C PHE A 103 28.29 42.49 -11.41
N THR A 104 27.43 43.28 -12.05
CA THR A 104 27.68 43.77 -13.41
C THR A 104 27.19 45.20 -13.61
N THR A 105 27.93 45.99 -14.39
CA THR A 105 27.53 47.36 -14.73
C THR A 105 26.39 47.33 -15.74
N VAL A 106 25.58 48.40 -15.78
CA VAL A 106 24.51 48.52 -16.79
C VAL A 106 25.07 48.44 -18.21
N ASP A 107 26.21 49.09 -18.48
CA ASP A 107 26.89 49.02 -19.79
C ASP A 107 27.18 47.57 -20.20
N ARG A 108 27.83 46.79 -19.32
CA ARG A 108 28.14 45.39 -19.59
C ARG A 108 26.88 44.55 -19.73
N ALA A 109 25.88 44.79 -18.88
CA ALA A 109 24.61 44.06 -18.95
C ALA A 109 23.89 44.29 -20.27
N VAL A 110 23.86 45.52 -20.80
CA VAL A 110 23.26 45.82 -22.11
C VAL A 110 24.02 45.14 -23.24
N ASP A 111 25.35 45.17 -23.25
CA ASP A 111 26.16 44.47 -24.26
C ASP A 111 25.90 42.95 -24.24
N ALA A 112 25.88 42.35 -23.03
CA ALA A 112 25.58 40.94 -22.85
C ALA A 112 24.14 40.60 -23.27
N TRP A 113 23.18 41.47 -22.96
CA TRP A 113 21.77 41.27 -23.29
C TRP A 113 21.52 41.33 -24.80
N GLN A 114 22.26 42.16 -25.53
CA GLN A 114 22.22 42.18 -26.99
C GLN A 114 22.68 40.83 -27.58
N LEU A 115 23.70 40.20 -27.01
CA LEU A 115 24.10 38.83 -27.38
C LEU A 115 23.01 37.82 -27.04
N ILE A 116 22.49 37.84 -25.81
CA ILE A 116 21.46 36.92 -25.32
C ILE A 116 20.22 36.96 -26.23
N GLN A 117 19.64 38.13 -26.47
CA GLN A 117 18.45 38.24 -27.31
C GLN A 117 18.69 37.77 -28.75
N ASN A 118 19.87 38.08 -29.32
CA ASN A 118 20.19 37.69 -30.70
C ASN A 118 20.27 36.18 -30.82
N ARG A 119 20.83 35.52 -29.79
CA ARG A 119 20.97 34.06 -29.76
C ARG A 119 19.62 33.35 -29.57
N PHE A 120 18.71 33.91 -28.76
CA PHE A 120 17.36 33.36 -28.56
C PHE A 120 16.33 33.83 -29.59
N GLN A 121 16.71 34.68 -30.54
CA GLN A 121 15.80 35.16 -31.57
C GLN A 121 15.18 34.00 -32.37
N GLY A 122 13.86 33.93 -32.39
CA GLY A 122 13.12 32.92 -33.14
C GLY A 122 12.99 31.55 -32.47
N THR A 123 13.52 31.36 -31.25
CA THR A 123 13.32 30.10 -30.50
C THR A 123 11.96 30.04 -29.79
N GLY A 124 11.30 31.19 -29.59
CA GLY A 124 10.08 31.28 -28.78
C GLY A 124 10.33 31.40 -27.28
N ILE A 125 11.59 31.33 -26.83
CA ILE A 125 11.97 31.50 -25.43
C ILE A 125 11.77 32.96 -25.01
N GLN A 126 11.13 33.14 -23.86
CA GLN A 126 10.92 34.44 -23.23
C GLN A 126 12.07 34.79 -22.28
N LEU A 127 12.49 36.06 -22.26
CA LEU A 127 13.61 36.55 -21.46
C LEU A 127 13.11 37.37 -20.28
N VAL A 128 13.34 36.88 -19.06
CA VAL A 128 13.01 37.60 -17.83
C VAL A 128 14.19 38.48 -17.45
N SER A 129 13.94 39.74 -17.09
CA SER A 129 14.98 40.73 -16.80
C SER A 129 16.02 40.25 -15.77
N PRO A 130 17.18 40.92 -15.66
CA PRO A 130 17.99 40.83 -14.46
C PRO A 130 17.12 41.05 -13.21
N ALA A 131 17.31 40.21 -12.19
CA ALA A 131 16.57 40.22 -10.95
C ALA A 131 17.34 41.03 -9.90
N VAL A 132 16.93 42.28 -9.68
CA VAL A 132 17.60 43.19 -8.72
C VAL A 132 17.08 42.99 -7.29
N SER A 133 17.88 43.30 -6.28
CA SER A 133 17.36 43.49 -4.92
C SER A 133 16.44 44.70 -4.87
N ASP A 134 15.31 44.61 -4.16
CA ASP A 134 14.38 45.72 -3.99
C ASP A 134 14.86 46.81 -3.00
N ASN A 135 16.04 47.37 -3.24
CA ASN A 135 16.60 48.51 -2.54
C ASN A 135 16.82 49.69 -3.52
N THR A 136 17.32 50.81 -3.01
CA THR A 136 17.55 52.01 -3.84
C THR A 136 18.48 51.73 -5.02
N HIS A 137 19.61 51.06 -4.79
CA HIS A 137 20.60 50.78 -5.83
C HIS A 137 20.06 49.81 -6.89
N GLY A 138 19.34 48.76 -6.47
CA GLY A 138 18.75 47.79 -7.40
C GLY A 138 17.68 48.43 -8.29
N ARG A 139 16.82 49.27 -7.72
CA ARG A 139 15.81 50.00 -8.50
C ARG A 139 16.43 51.01 -9.46
N GLU A 140 17.47 51.74 -9.05
CA GLU A 140 18.20 52.65 -9.94
C GLU A 140 18.89 51.91 -11.08
N TRP A 141 19.55 50.79 -10.78
CA TRP A 141 20.21 49.95 -11.77
C TRP A 141 19.22 49.40 -12.80
N LEU A 142 18.09 48.85 -12.35
CA LEU A 142 17.07 48.32 -13.25
C LEU A 142 16.44 49.43 -14.11
N SER A 143 16.23 50.62 -13.54
CA SER A 143 15.69 51.76 -14.28
C SER A 143 16.61 52.19 -15.43
N ASP A 144 17.93 52.27 -15.22
CA ASP A 144 18.89 52.59 -16.30
C ASP A 144 18.94 51.46 -17.33
N PHE A 145 19.01 50.20 -16.89
CA PHE A 145 18.98 49.04 -17.79
C PHE A 145 17.72 49.03 -18.67
N MET A 146 16.52 49.17 -18.07
CA MET A 146 15.27 49.17 -18.82
C MET A 146 15.14 50.37 -19.75
N GLN A 147 15.62 51.56 -19.35
CA GLN A 147 15.66 52.72 -20.26
C GLN A 147 16.49 52.42 -21.52
N ARG A 148 17.61 51.71 -21.37
CA ARG A 148 18.45 51.30 -22.49
C ARG A 148 17.84 50.16 -23.30
N VAL A 149 17.12 49.24 -22.66
CA VAL A 149 16.31 48.22 -23.33
C VAL A 149 15.28 48.87 -24.25
N GLU A 150 14.55 49.88 -23.76
CA GLU A 150 13.58 50.62 -24.59
C GLU A 150 14.27 51.39 -25.72
N THR A 151 15.37 52.09 -25.40
CA THR A 151 16.11 52.91 -26.39
C THR A 151 16.68 52.05 -27.52
N ASN A 152 17.13 50.83 -27.22
CA ASN A 152 17.73 49.91 -28.18
C ASN A 152 16.74 48.86 -28.72
N ASN A 153 15.45 48.93 -28.35
CA ASN A 153 14.41 47.99 -28.74
C ASN A 153 14.78 46.52 -28.46
N MET A 154 15.20 46.25 -27.22
CA MET A 154 15.66 44.93 -26.77
C MET A 154 14.51 44.10 -26.15
N GLN A 155 14.59 42.78 -26.27
CA GLN A 155 13.58 41.86 -25.73
C GLN A 155 13.76 41.69 -24.22
N VAL A 156 12.72 42.00 -23.45
CA VAL A 156 12.56 41.61 -22.04
C VAL A 156 11.08 41.28 -21.83
N ASP A 157 10.70 40.05 -21.63
CA ASP A 157 9.29 39.65 -21.62
C ASP A 157 8.63 39.84 -20.25
N ALA A 158 9.42 39.82 -19.17
CA ALA A 158 8.95 40.05 -17.81
C ALA A 158 10.03 40.72 -16.94
N ILE A 159 9.60 41.38 -15.85
CA ILE A 159 10.47 42.04 -14.88
C ILE A 159 10.63 41.16 -13.65
N ALA A 160 11.87 40.78 -13.32
CA ALA A 160 12.20 40.08 -12.09
C ALA A 160 12.76 41.03 -11.02
N PHE A 161 12.44 40.73 -9.77
CA PHE A 161 13.06 41.36 -8.60
C PHE A 161 13.03 40.44 -7.39
N HIS A 162 13.87 40.75 -6.40
CA HIS A 162 13.95 40.07 -5.11
C HIS A 162 13.44 40.96 -3.99
N TRP A 163 12.68 40.39 -3.06
CA TRP A 163 12.16 41.12 -1.91
C TRP A 163 12.51 40.42 -0.60
N TYR A 164 13.34 41.07 0.20
CA TYR A 164 13.61 40.64 1.57
C TYR A 164 13.05 41.69 2.52
N GLY A 165 11.93 41.33 3.14
CA GLY A 165 11.03 42.28 3.76
C GLY A 165 11.56 42.97 5.01
N ASN A 166 11.08 44.19 5.24
CA ASN A 166 11.14 44.79 6.57
C ASN A 166 10.11 44.08 7.48
N VAL A 167 10.62 43.33 8.44
CA VAL A 167 9.84 42.52 9.37
C VAL A 167 9.22 43.42 10.45
N ASN A 168 7.90 43.56 10.40
CA ASN A 168 7.13 44.04 11.54
C ASN A 168 6.31 42.88 12.09
N ILE A 169 6.86 42.19 13.09
CA ILE A 169 6.23 41.00 13.69
C ILE A 169 4.82 41.27 14.24
N ASN A 170 4.54 42.51 14.64
CA ASN A 170 3.23 42.91 15.15
C ASN A 170 2.22 43.25 14.04
N ASN A 171 2.65 43.29 12.78
CA ASN A 171 1.79 43.60 11.64
C ASN A 171 2.23 42.85 10.35
N PRO A 172 2.17 41.51 10.33
CA PRO A 172 2.52 40.71 9.14
C PRO A 172 1.67 41.06 7.92
N VAL A 173 0.38 41.36 8.12
CA VAL A 173 -0.54 41.78 7.05
C VAL A 173 -0.12 43.11 6.43
N GLY A 174 0.33 44.07 7.23
CA GLY A 174 0.87 45.33 6.74
C GLY A 174 2.16 45.15 5.94
N SER A 175 3.05 44.25 6.39
CA SER A 175 4.24 43.87 5.62
C SER A 175 3.86 43.19 4.29
N ALA A 176 2.87 42.30 4.27
CA ALA A 176 2.35 41.67 3.05
C ALA A 176 1.76 42.69 2.07
N ASN A 177 0.95 43.63 2.56
CA ASN A 177 0.39 44.70 1.73
C ASN A 177 1.48 45.62 1.17
N SER A 178 2.54 45.88 1.94
CA SER A 178 3.68 46.69 1.47
C SER A 178 4.48 45.96 0.37
N PHE A 179 4.65 44.65 0.51
CA PHE A 179 5.24 43.80 -0.53
C PHE A 179 4.38 43.79 -1.80
N LEU A 180 3.07 43.56 -1.68
CA LEU A 180 2.15 43.55 -2.81
C LEU A 180 2.08 44.91 -3.52
N ALA A 181 2.14 46.02 -2.77
CA ALA A 181 2.24 47.36 -3.35
C ALA A 181 3.52 47.53 -4.18
N ARG A 182 4.64 46.93 -3.73
CA ARG A 182 5.87 46.93 -4.51
C ARG A 182 5.74 46.11 -5.81
N VAL A 183 5.08 44.96 -5.76
CA VAL A 183 4.76 44.18 -6.97
C VAL A 183 3.99 45.04 -7.97
N ASP A 184 3.00 45.81 -7.49
CA ASP A 184 2.21 46.74 -8.30
C ASP A 184 3.08 47.86 -8.87
N ASP A 185 3.99 48.43 -8.08
CA ASP A 185 4.91 49.48 -8.53
C ASP A 185 5.80 49.01 -9.69
N TYR A 186 6.37 47.79 -9.62
CA TYR A 186 7.17 47.24 -10.71
C TYR A 186 6.35 47.07 -11.99
N HIS A 187 5.14 46.51 -11.88
CA HIS A 187 4.25 46.36 -13.05
C HIS A 187 3.88 47.73 -13.64
N ASN A 188 3.45 48.68 -12.81
CA ASN A 188 3.01 50.01 -13.23
C ASN A 188 4.15 50.83 -13.86
N THR A 189 5.39 50.63 -13.40
CA THR A 189 6.57 51.36 -13.90
C THR A 189 6.98 50.87 -15.30
N TYR A 190 6.97 49.55 -15.52
CA TYR A 190 7.53 48.96 -16.74
C TYR A 190 6.48 48.43 -17.73
N GLY A 191 5.22 48.30 -17.32
CA GLY A 191 4.12 47.81 -18.17
C GLY A 191 4.27 46.36 -18.63
N ARG A 192 5.05 45.54 -17.91
CA ARG A 192 5.37 44.15 -18.25
C ARG A 192 4.96 43.21 -17.10
N PRO A 193 4.69 41.91 -17.37
CA PRO A 193 4.49 40.92 -16.32
C PRO A 193 5.64 40.90 -15.31
N VAL A 194 5.33 40.48 -14.08
CA VAL A 194 6.24 40.53 -12.94
C VAL A 194 6.53 39.13 -12.44
N TRP A 195 7.82 38.89 -12.19
CA TRP A 195 8.35 37.68 -11.56
C TRP A 195 8.98 38.05 -10.22
N ILE A 196 8.56 37.38 -9.15
CA ILE A 196 9.18 37.52 -7.83
C ILE A 196 10.03 36.28 -7.60
N THR A 197 11.28 36.32 -8.07
CA THR A 197 12.15 35.13 -8.07
C THR A 197 12.69 34.79 -6.69
N GLU A 198 12.74 35.76 -5.78
CA GLU A 198 13.04 35.53 -4.37
C GLU A 198 12.18 36.43 -3.50
N PHE A 199 11.52 35.85 -2.49
CA PHE A 199 10.99 36.64 -1.41
C PHE A 199 10.95 35.88 -0.09
N ALA A 200 11.23 36.59 1.01
CA ALA A 200 11.07 36.11 2.37
C ALA A 200 11.00 37.27 3.38
N GLY A 201 10.35 37.05 4.52
CA GLY A 201 10.54 37.89 5.69
C GLY A 201 11.81 37.47 6.42
N VAL A 202 12.80 38.37 6.48
CA VAL A 202 14.11 38.09 7.05
C VAL A 202 14.47 39.12 8.11
N ASP A 203 14.88 38.65 9.26
CA ASP A 203 15.41 39.43 10.37
C ASP A 203 16.94 39.47 10.30
N TRP A 204 17.45 40.38 9.47
CA TRP A 204 18.89 40.56 9.26
C TRP A 204 19.66 41.01 10.50
N ASP A 205 18.97 41.63 11.47
CA ASP A 205 19.56 42.17 12.69
C ASP A 205 19.52 41.17 13.86
N GLY A 206 18.87 40.01 13.69
CA GLY A 206 18.72 38.98 14.72
C GLY A 206 17.96 39.46 15.96
N GLN A 207 16.93 40.29 15.78
CA GLN A 207 16.12 40.88 16.84
C GLN A 207 15.06 39.92 17.41
N TYR A 208 14.63 38.92 16.64
CA TYR A 208 13.50 38.05 16.93
C TYR A 208 13.92 36.59 17.05
N THR A 209 13.12 35.81 17.77
CA THR A 209 13.31 34.35 17.83
C THR A 209 12.83 33.67 16.54
N ASP A 210 13.32 32.46 16.27
CA ASP A 210 12.83 31.65 15.14
C ASP A 210 11.32 31.43 15.19
N GLU A 211 10.76 31.18 16.38
CA GLU A 211 9.31 30.99 16.57
C GLU A 211 8.52 32.24 16.18
N GLN A 212 9.01 33.40 16.61
CA GLN A 212 8.49 34.70 16.26
C GLN A 212 8.50 34.92 14.73
N MET A 213 9.60 34.57 14.08
CA MET A 213 9.75 34.70 12.63
C MET A 213 8.91 33.70 11.84
N VAL A 214 8.76 32.46 12.32
CA VAL A 214 7.86 31.46 11.74
C VAL A 214 6.42 31.94 11.80
N ALA A 215 5.99 32.49 12.94
CA ALA A 215 4.64 33.05 13.09
C ALA A 215 4.42 34.24 12.15
N PHE A 216 5.38 35.16 12.04
CA PHE A 216 5.34 36.27 11.10
C PHE A 216 5.24 35.79 9.64
N ASN A 217 6.15 34.92 9.21
CA ASN A 217 6.19 34.44 7.82
C ASN A 217 4.95 33.65 7.44
N SER A 218 4.40 32.85 8.36
CA SER A 218 3.15 32.12 8.11
C SER A 218 1.99 33.09 7.87
N ALA A 219 1.79 34.08 8.76
CA ALA A 219 0.72 35.07 8.60
C ALA A 219 0.93 36.01 7.39
N PHE A 220 2.20 36.34 7.09
CA PHE A 220 2.57 37.10 5.89
C PHE A 220 2.19 36.33 4.62
N LEU A 221 2.53 35.04 4.54
CA LEU A 221 2.29 34.21 3.36
C LEU A 221 0.80 33.99 3.09
N GLU A 222 -0.03 33.80 4.12
CA GLU A 222 -1.48 33.69 3.96
C GLU A 222 -2.07 34.87 3.16
N HIS A 223 -1.54 36.08 3.37
CA HIS A 223 -2.00 37.29 2.68
C HIS A 223 -1.26 37.55 1.37
N ALA A 224 0.06 37.31 1.35
CA ALA A 224 0.90 37.52 0.18
C ALA A 224 0.52 36.58 -0.97
N ILE A 225 0.32 35.28 -0.69
CA ILE A 225 -0.01 34.28 -1.72
C ILE A 225 -1.37 34.58 -2.34
N ALA A 226 -2.41 34.83 -1.53
CA ALA A 226 -3.71 35.24 -2.05
C ALA A 226 -3.62 36.50 -2.93
N GLY A 227 -2.81 37.48 -2.53
CA GLY A 227 -2.58 38.70 -3.29
C GLY A 227 -1.81 38.49 -4.61
N LEU A 228 -0.83 37.58 -4.63
CA LEU A 228 -0.07 37.23 -5.83
C LEU A 228 -0.94 36.44 -6.83
N GLU A 229 -1.72 35.49 -6.34
CA GLU A 229 -2.64 34.71 -7.19
C GLU A 229 -3.68 35.60 -7.87
N ALA A 230 -4.22 36.59 -7.14
CA ALA A 230 -5.24 37.52 -7.64
C ALA A 230 -4.75 38.55 -8.68
N ARG A 231 -3.43 38.67 -8.90
CA ARG A 231 -2.85 39.64 -9.84
C ARG A 231 -2.54 38.97 -11.18
N ASP A 232 -3.28 39.32 -12.22
CA ASP A 232 -3.12 38.74 -13.56
C ASP A 232 -1.75 39.04 -14.20
N TYR A 233 -1.07 40.11 -13.77
CA TYR A 233 0.28 40.47 -14.23
C TYR A 233 1.41 39.84 -13.41
N VAL A 234 1.10 39.06 -12.37
CA VAL A 234 2.10 38.21 -11.71
C VAL A 234 2.13 36.88 -12.45
N ASP A 235 3.23 36.63 -13.16
CA ASP A 235 3.42 35.39 -13.91
C ASP A 235 3.95 34.29 -13.01
N ARG A 236 4.93 34.62 -12.15
CA ARG A 236 5.65 33.64 -11.33
C ARG A 236 6.11 34.25 -10.00
N TYR A 237 6.11 33.45 -8.94
CA TYR A 237 6.75 33.80 -7.67
C TYR A 237 7.42 32.57 -7.03
N ALA A 238 8.52 32.78 -6.32
CA ALA A 238 9.27 31.73 -5.65
C ALA A 238 9.74 32.19 -4.27
N TRP A 239 9.23 31.53 -3.23
CA TRP A 239 9.69 31.76 -1.87
C TRP A 239 11.16 31.36 -1.72
N PHE A 240 11.92 32.21 -1.04
CA PHE A 240 13.31 31.93 -0.74
C PHE A 240 13.46 31.22 0.61
N GLN A 241 13.88 29.97 0.54
CA GLN A 241 14.22 29.16 1.71
C GLN A 241 15.74 29.20 1.92
N PHE A 242 16.20 29.77 3.04
CA PHE A 242 17.63 29.84 3.36
C PHE A 242 18.24 28.45 3.72
N GLY A 243 17.45 27.37 3.65
CA GLY A 243 17.97 26.00 3.66
C GLY A 243 18.60 25.58 4.99
N GLU A 244 19.83 25.06 4.93
CA GLU A 244 20.65 24.67 6.10
C GLU A 244 21.35 25.87 6.77
N ASP A 245 21.15 27.09 6.28
CA ASP A 245 21.60 28.29 6.97
C ASP A 245 20.99 28.34 8.37
N ARG A 246 21.88 28.30 9.37
CA ARG A 246 21.46 28.21 10.76
C ARG A 246 20.77 29.47 11.25
N ASP A 247 21.02 30.60 10.60
CA ASP A 247 20.58 31.91 11.06
C ASP A 247 19.18 32.29 10.50
N HIS A 248 18.65 31.51 9.54
CA HIS A 248 17.41 31.84 8.81
C HIS A 248 16.47 30.63 8.61
N GLN A 249 16.55 29.62 9.49
CA GLN A 249 15.77 28.38 9.39
C GLN A 249 14.24 28.60 9.41
N TYR A 250 13.79 29.73 9.97
CA TYR A 250 12.39 30.16 9.98
C TYR A 250 11.77 30.44 8.60
N THR A 251 12.56 30.37 7.52
CA THR A 251 12.08 30.45 6.13
C THR A 251 11.86 29.08 5.48
N ARG A 252 12.23 27.99 6.16
CA ARG A 252 12.18 26.63 5.61
C ARG A 252 10.73 26.20 5.36
N LEU A 253 10.44 25.74 4.14
CA LEU A 253 9.11 25.26 3.76
C LEU A 253 8.84 23.81 4.19
N THR A 254 9.86 22.94 4.14
CA THR A 254 9.69 21.52 4.50
C THR A 254 10.81 21.02 5.38
N THR A 255 10.49 20.25 6.41
CA THR A 255 11.43 19.34 7.09
C THR A 255 11.46 17.98 6.41
N THR A 256 12.41 17.14 6.83
CA THR A 256 12.48 15.74 6.41
C THR A 256 12.09 14.87 7.60
N ASP A 257 11.15 13.95 7.41
CA ASP A 257 10.75 13.02 8.45
C ASP A 257 11.74 11.84 8.58
N THR A 258 11.46 10.92 9.51
CA THR A 258 12.28 9.72 9.76
C THR A 258 12.41 8.78 8.55
N TYR A 259 11.56 8.91 7.53
CA TYR A 259 11.59 8.10 6.31
C TYR A 259 12.17 8.85 5.10
N GLY A 260 12.65 10.08 5.30
CA GLY A 260 13.16 10.90 4.19
C GLY A 260 12.08 11.69 3.45
N LEU A 261 10.82 11.65 3.91
CA LEU A 261 9.69 12.31 3.26
C LEU A 261 9.60 13.79 3.67
N ARG A 262 9.06 14.63 2.78
CA ARG A 262 8.93 16.07 3.02
C ARG A 262 7.68 16.37 3.84
N ARG A 263 7.89 16.82 5.08
CA ARG A 263 6.85 17.32 5.99
C ARG A 263 6.79 18.85 5.89
N PRO A 264 5.64 19.48 5.63
CA PRO A 264 5.52 20.93 5.61
C PRO A 264 5.74 21.51 7.01
N THR A 265 6.48 22.62 7.09
CA THR A 265 6.54 23.48 8.28
C THR A 265 5.30 24.38 8.32
N PRO A 266 5.04 25.14 9.42
CA PRO A 266 3.98 26.15 9.41
C PRO A 266 4.07 27.14 8.25
N VAL A 267 5.29 27.56 7.89
CA VAL A 267 5.56 28.44 6.73
C VAL A 267 5.25 27.72 5.42
N GLY A 268 5.66 26.45 5.28
CA GLY A 268 5.32 25.61 4.12
C GLY A 268 3.81 25.46 3.92
N ARG A 269 3.07 25.31 5.01
CA ARG A 269 1.61 25.23 4.96
C ARG A 269 0.97 26.52 4.48
N ALA A 270 1.44 27.67 4.97
CA ALA A 270 0.98 28.98 4.50
C ALA A 270 1.37 29.26 3.04
N TYR A 271 2.46 28.66 2.56
CA TYR A 271 2.88 28.77 1.15
C TYR A 271 2.02 27.94 0.19
N THR A 272 1.42 26.85 0.67
CA THR A 272 0.66 25.88 -0.14
C THR A 272 -0.74 25.60 0.42
N PRO A 273 -1.56 26.64 0.66
CA PRO A 273 -2.78 26.51 1.44
C PRO A 273 -3.83 25.61 0.79
N GLU A 274 -3.85 25.47 -0.55
CA GLU A 274 -4.88 24.69 -1.23
C GLU A 274 -4.66 23.17 -1.12
N GLN A 275 -3.46 22.72 -0.73
CA GLN A 275 -3.12 21.30 -0.59
C GLN A 275 -2.91 20.87 0.87
N VAL A 276 -2.99 21.82 1.80
CA VAL A 276 -2.94 21.58 3.24
C VAL A 276 -4.33 21.72 3.81
N LEU A 277 -4.98 20.59 4.10
CA LEU A 277 -6.36 20.58 4.56
C LEU A 277 -6.39 20.64 6.08
N SER A 278 -6.72 21.81 6.61
CA SER A 278 -6.83 22.08 8.04
C SER A 278 -8.16 21.57 8.61
N ALA A 279 -8.27 21.52 9.93
CA ALA A 279 -9.50 21.13 10.60
C ALA A 279 -10.72 21.96 10.14
N GLY A 280 -11.74 21.27 9.64
CA GLY A 280 -12.98 21.87 9.12
C GLY A 280 -12.97 22.16 7.62
N GLU A 281 -11.82 22.03 6.95
CA GLU A 281 -11.69 22.20 5.50
C GLU A 281 -11.95 20.88 4.77
N THR A 282 -12.63 20.97 3.62
CA THR A 282 -12.86 19.85 2.72
C THR A 282 -12.41 20.22 1.31
N PHE A 283 -11.56 19.39 0.73
CA PHE A 283 -11.22 19.45 -0.69
C PHE A 283 -11.95 18.33 -1.42
N ASP A 284 -12.86 18.70 -2.32
CA ASP A 284 -13.51 17.76 -3.22
C ASP A 284 -12.79 17.72 -4.57
N LEU A 285 -12.27 16.55 -4.91
CA LEU A 285 -11.65 16.25 -6.20
C LEU A 285 -12.63 16.47 -7.36
N GLY A 286 -13.94 16.31 -7.14
CA GLY A 286 -14.97 16.58 -8.15
C GLY A 286 -14.80 15.76 -9.44
N GLY A 287 -14.22 14.56 -9.35
CA GLY A 287 -13.83 13.72 -10.49
C GLY A 287 -12.71 14.29 -11.36
N GLN A 288 -11.91 15.22 -10.84
CA GLN A 288 -10.74 15.80 -11.52
C GLN A 288 -9.43 15.28 -10.90
N SER A 289 -8.56 14.73 -11.75
CA SER A 289 -7.22 14.31 -11.35
C SER A 289 -6.38 15.51 -10.92
N GLN A 290 -5.66 15.34 -9.82
CA GLN A 290 -4.63 16.26 -9.32
C GLN A 290 -3.22 15.79 -9.73
N ASN A 291 -3.12 14.90 -10.74
CA ASN A 291 -1.86 14.41 -11.27
C ASN A 291 -0.91 13.92 -10.16
N GLY A 292 0.32 14.43 -10.12
CA GLY A 292 1.37 14.08 -9.16
C GLY A 292 1.32 14.86 -7.84
N ASP A 293 0.23 15.60 -7.56
CA ASP A 293 0.20 16.51 -6.43
C ASP A 293 -0.03 15.79 -5.10
N TYR A 294 0.71 16.22 -4.07
CA TYR A 294 0.63 15.71 -2.71
C TYR A 294 -0.40 16.48 -1.88
N PHE A 295 -1.18 15.77 -1.07
CA PHE A 295 -2.09 16.36 -0.09
C PHE A 295 -1.60 16.15 1.34
N TYR A 296 -1.60 17.23 2.10
CA TYR A 296 -1.20 17.26 3.51
C TYR A 296 -2.44 17.45 4.37
N LEU A 297 -2.81 16.43 5.13
CA LEU A 297 -4.04 16.43 5.91
C LEU A 297 -3.72 16.79 7.37
N HIS A 298 -4.05 18.02 7.77
CA HIS A 298 -3.87 18.58 9.11
C HIS A 298 -5.24 18.81 9.79
N GLY A 299 -6.02 17.73 9.89
CA GLY A 299 -7.38 17.73 10.44
C GLY A 299 -8.50 17.84 9.41
N GLY A 300 -8.17 18.06 8.14
CA GLY A 300 -9.14 18.22 7.05
C GLY A 300 -9.60 16.92 6.39
N LEU A 301 -10.42 17.07 5.36
CA LEU A 301 -11.06 15.99 4.60
C LEU A 301 -10.75 16.10 3.10
N LEU A 302 -10.19 15.04 2.52
CA LEU A 302 -10.02 14.88 1.07
C LEU A 302 -11.06 13.91 0.52
N THR A 303 -11.87 14.35 -0.45
CA THR A 303 -13.03 13.60 -0.96
C THR A 303 -13.09 13.55 -2.47
N ASN A 304 -13.84 12.58 -3.00
CA ASN A 304 -14.38 12.65 -4.36
C ASN A 304 -15.90 12.47 -4.33
N ASP A 305 -16.63 13.55 -4.55
CA ASP A 305 -18.09 13.55 -4.72
C ASP A 305 -18.53 13.82 -6.17
N GLY A 306 -17.55 13.89 -7.09
CA GLY A 306 -17.79 13.88 -8.53
C GLY A 306 -17.80 12.46 -9.13
N PRO A 307 -17.59 12.32 -10.45
CA PRO A 307 -17.43 11.03 -11.10
C PRO A 307 -16.28 10.19 -10.52
N ALA A 308 -16.43 8.87 -10.56
CA ALA A 308 -15.37 7.93 -10.15
C ALA A 308 -14.12 8.06 -11.03
N MET A 309 -12.95 7.86 -10.42
CA MET A 309 -11.64 7.95 -11.09
C MET A 309 -10.85 6.66 -10.87
N ASP A 310 -10.72 5.85 -11.92
CA ASP A 310 -9.93 4.61 -11.89
C ASP A 310 -8.44 4.83 -12.27
N GLY A 311 -8.15 5.96 -12.92
CA GLY A 311 -6.80 6.41 -13.29
C GLY A 311 -6.12 7.23 -12.20
N HIS A 312 -5.06 7.95 -12.57
CA HIS A 312 -4.34 8.81 -11.62
C HIS A 312 -5.29 9.83 -10.96
N SER A 313 -5.36 9.86 -9.63
CA SER A 313 -6.16 10.87 -8.89
C SER A 313 -5.28 11.81 -8.08
N VAL A 314 -4.42 11.31 -7.18
CA VAL A 314 -3.51 12.14 -6.37
C VAL A 314 -2.12 11.52 -6.24
N GLY A 315 -1.08 12.35 -6.14
CA GLY A 315 0.34 11.96 -6.10
C GLY A 315 0.87 11.51 -4.75
N GLY A 316 0.08 11.63 -3.68
CA GLY A 316 0.38 11.08 -2.36
C GLY A 316 -0.44 11.75 -1.26
N ILE A 317 -0.46 11.11 -0.09
CA ILE A 317 -1.18 11.60 1.09
C ILE A 317 -0.25 11.60 2.28
N TYR A 318 -0.18 12.72 2.98
CA TYR A 318 0.58 12.88 4.21
C TYR A 318 -0.36 13.34 5.33
N THR A 319 -0.60 12.50 6.33
CA THR A 319 -1.47 12.79 7.47
C THR A 319 -0.62 13.29 8.64
N LEU A 320 -0.82 14.55 9.00
CA LEU A 320 -0.04 15.26 10.02
C LEU A 320 -0.65 15.08 11.41
N SER A 321 0.20 15.01 12.43
CA SER A 321 -0.20 15.31 13.81
C SER A 321 -0.15 16.83 14.06
N ASN A 322 -0.67 17.29 15.20
CA ASN A 322 -0.49 18.69 15.60
C ASN A 322 1.01 19.00 15.77
N ASP A 323 1.42 20.25 15.57
CA ASP A 323 2.83 20.64 15.72
C ASP A 323 3.39 20.47 17.14
N ASP A 324 2.52 20.41 18.16
CA ASP A 324 2.89 20.07 19.54
C ASP A 324 2.97 18.55 19.80
N GLY A 325 2.80 17.74 18.75
CA GLY A 325 2.82 16.28 18.77
C GLY A 325 1.51 15.65 19.26
N THR A 326 0.47 16.43 19.56
CA THR A 326 -0.81 15.89 20.03
C THR A 326 -1.64 15.29 18.90
N LEU A 327 -2.64 14.48 19.29
CA LEU A 327 -3.43 13.71 18.34
C LEU A 327 -4.26 14.59 17.43
N LEU A 328 -4.19 14.33 16.13
CA LEU A 328 -4.99 14.98 15.10
C LEU A 328 -5.58 13.93 14.16
N ALA A 329 -6.85 14.10 13.80
CA ALA A 329 -7.55 13.17 12.93
C ALA A 329 -7.97 13.86 11.64
N SER A 330 -7.54 13.30 10.52
CA SER A 330 -7.92 13.71 9.17
C SER A 330 -8.69 12.60 8.48
N SER A 331 -9.33 12.89 7.36
CA SER A 331 -10.19 11.94 6.67
C SER A 331 -9.97 11.91 5.16
N ILE A 332 -10.21 10.75 4.56
CA ILE A 332 -10.27 10.49 3.12
C ILE A 332 -11.57 9.74 2.79
N GLY A 333 -12.22 10.06 1.68
CA GLY A 333 -13.47 9.37 1.34
C GLY A 333 -14.26 10.00 0.19
N GLY A 334 -15.58 10.05 0.36
CA GLY A 334 -16.52 10.62 -0.60
C GLY A 334 -17.60 9.60 -1.02
N SER A 335 -18.34 9.97 -2.06
CA SER A 335 -19.42 9.17 -2.64
C SER A 335 -19.00 8.39 -3.90
N SER A 336 -17.87 8.74 -4.51
CA SER A 336 -17.34 8.06 -5.70
C SER A 336 -15.91 7.58 -5.53
N ASP A 337 -15.58 6.50 -6.23
CA ASP A 337 -14.27 5.86 -6.13
C ASP A 337 -13.14 6.77 -6.63
N TRP A 338 -11.97 6.65 -6.00
CA TRP A 338 -10.72 7.28 -6.44
C TRP A 338 -9.51 6.55 -5.86
N ARG A 339 -8.30 6.94 -6.27
CA ARG A 339 -7.08 6.27 -5.85
C ARG A 339 -5.92 7.21 -5.57
N VAL A 340 -4.98 6.73 -4.77
CA VAL A 340 -3.63 7.28 -4.75
C VAL A 340 -2.86 6.68 -5.93
N ASN A 341 -2.08 7.50 -6.63
CA ASN A 341 -1.31 7.05 -7.79
C ASN A 341 -0.34 5.94 -7.41
N ALA A 342 -0.16 4.93 -8.27
CA ALA A 342 0.80 3.86 -8.00
C ALA A 342 2.21 4.44 -7.79
N GLY A 343 2.98 3.88 -6.85
CA GLY A 343 4.33 4.35 -6.51
C GLY A 343 4.38 5.54 -5.56
N ALA A 344 3.29 6.30 -5.41
CA ALA A 344 3.16 7.34 -4.40
C ALA A 344 3.17 6.78 -2.98
N TYR A 345 3.38 7.65 -2.00
CA TYR A 345 3.33 7.28 -0.59
C TYR A 345 2.02 7.68 0.07
N VAL A 346 1.64 6.90 1.09
CA VAL A 346 0.67 7.28 2.12
C VAL A 346 1.40 7.27 3.45
N ARG A 347 1.44 8.43 4.10
CA ARG A 347 2.15 8.67 5.36
C ARG A 347 1.14 9.04 6.45
N VAL A 348 1.25 8.41 7.62
CA VAL A 348 0.44 8.73 8.82
C VAL A 348 1.36 8.86 10.03
N GLU A 349 1.61 10.10 10.46
CA GLU A 349 2.51 10.42 11.58
C GLU A 349 2.09 9.75 12.90
N GLU A 350 3.05 9.64 13.82
CA GLU A 350 2.75 9.33 15.21
C GLU A 350 1.72 10.33 15.74
N ASN A 351 0.76 9.83 16.52
CA ASN A 351 -0.41 10.59 16.98
C ASN A 351 -1.33 11.14 15.88
N ALA A 352 -1.11 10.85 14.59
CA ALA A 352 -2.09 11.15 13.56
C ALA A 352 -3.09 10.00 13.37
N THR A 353 -4.32 10.32 12.96
CA THR A 353 -5.31 9.33 12.51
C THR A 353 -5.77 9.68 11.10
N LEU A 354 -5.59 8.76 10.15
CA LEU A 354 -6.21 8.82 8.83
C LEU A 354 -7.49 7.99 8.84
N ARG A 355 -8.65 8.64 8.71
CA ARG A 355 -9.95 7.97 8.65
C ARG A 355 -10.36 7.71 7.21
N LYS A 356 -10.68 6.47 6.86
CA LYS A 356 -11.48 6.19 5.67
C LYS A 356 -12.96 6.36 6.02
N VAL A 357 -13.63 7.30 5.34
CA VAL A 357 -15.07 7.62 5.49
C VAL A 357 -15.79 7.51 4.15
N GLY A 358 -17.12 7.56 4.17
CA GLY A 358 -17.95 7.54 2.97
C GLY A 358 -18.17 6.14 2.39
N ASP A 359 -19.10 6.04 1.44
CA ASP A 359 -19.54 4.79 0.82
C ASP A 359 -18.64 4.37 -0.37
N ASN A 360 -17.68 5.21 -0.76
CA ASN A 360 -16.79 4.93 -1.88
C ASN A 360 -15.64 3.96 -1.55
N THR A 361 -14.97 3.47 -2.59
CA THR A 361 -13.67 2.82 -2.49
C THR A 361 -12.56 3.85 -2.65
N VAL A 362 -11.64 3.92 -1.68
CA VAL A 362 -10.34 4.58 -1.87
C VAL A 362 -9.29 3.49 -2.08
N ARG A 363 -8.58 3.54 -3.22
CA ARG A 363 -7.60 2.52 -3.59
C ARG A 363 -6.16 2.97 -3.35
N LEU A 364 -5.38 2.07 -2.78
CA LEU A 364 -3.93 2.16 -2.60
C LEU A 364 -3.29 1.00 -3.40
N ASP A 365 -2.97 1.26 -4.66
CA ASP A 365 -2.51 0.25 -5.62
C ASP A 365 -1.01 0.41 -5.89
N GLY A 366 -0.18 -0.42 -5.27
CA GLY A 366 1.27 -0.37 -5.42
C GLY A 366 1.89 0.85 -4.73
N ASN A 367 1.31 1.26 -3.61
CA ASN A 367 1.76 2.41 -2.83
C ASN A 367 2.84 2.02 -1.80
N ARG A 368 3.59 3.04 -1.35
CA ARG A 368 4.48 2.94 -0.19
C ARG A 368 3.73 3.42 1.05
N LEU A 369 3.60 2.59 2.07
CA LEU A 369 2.85 2.90 3.30
C LEU A 369 3.83 3.16 4.45
N TYR A 370 3.69 4.31 5.11
CA TYR A 370 4.49 4.71 6.26
C TYR A 370 3.56 5.09 7.41
N VAL A 371 3.22 4.13 8.27
CA VAL A 371 2.17 4.27 9.28
C VAL A 371 2.79 4.18 10.67
N ASP A 372 2.91 5.30 11.37
CA ASP A 372 3.29 5.35 12.79
C ASP A 372 2.10 5.65 13.70
N GLY A 373 1.06 6.30 13.16
CA GLY A 373 -0.20 6.56 13.84
C GLY A 373 -1.26 5.49 13.59
N GLN A 374 -2.48 5.93 13.31
CA GLN A 374 -3.62 5.05 13.06
C GLN A 374 -4.20 5.24 11.66
N ILE A 375 -4.41 4.14 10.94
CA ILE A 375 -5.38 4.10 9.84
C ILE A 375 -6.69 3.53 10.40
N ARG A 376 -7.77 4.32 10.36
CA ARG A 376 -9.07 3.93 10.90
C ARG A 376 -10.10 3.80 9.79
N LEU A 377 -10.65 2.61 9.61
CA LEU A 377 -11.76 2.39 8.70
C LEU A 377 -13.05 2.61 9.48
N MET A 378 -13.74 3.69 9.14
CA MET A 378 -15.05 4.00 9.72
C MET A 378 -16.09 3.07 9.10
N GLY A 379 -17.10 2.69 9.88
CA GLY A 379 -18.25 1.92 9.40
C GLY A 379 -19.55 2.43 10.01
N GLY A 380 -20.67 1.78 9.66
CA GLY A 380 -22.02 2.25 9.96
C GLY A 380 -22.62 3.12 8.85
N GLU A 381 -23.77 3.73 9.12
CA GLU A 381 -24.54 4.51 8.12
C GLU A 381 -23.67 5.59 7.45
N GLY A 382 -23.65 5.59 6.11
CA GLY A 382 -22.83 6.50 5.30
C GLY A 382 -21.33 6.21 5.26
N ASN A 383 -20.87 5.07 5.81
CA ASN A 383 -19.48 4.62 5.79
C ASN A 383 -19.34 3.15 5.36
N ASN A 384 -20.15 2.72 4.39
CA ASN A 384 -20.10 1.33 3.90
C ASN A 384 -18.99 1.12 2.86
N GLY A 385 -18.15 2.12 2.63
CA GLY A 385 -17.09 2.11 1.64
C GLY A 385 -15.92 1.20 2.02
N THR A 386 -14.95 1.12 1.11
CA THR A 386 -13.81 0.20 1.22
C THR A 386 -12.50 0.98 1.18
N LEU A 387 -11.56 0.63 2.06
CA LEU A 387 -10.15 0.89 1.79
C LEU A 387 -9.60 -0.34 1.05
N ALA A 388 -9.19 -0.17 -0.20
CA ALA A 388 -8.62 -1.25 -1.00
C ALA A 388 -7.11 -1.08 -1.10
N ILE A 389 -6.35 -2.10 -0.73
CA ILE A 389 -4.89 -2.13 -0.82
C ILE A 389 -4.52 -3.33 -1.68
N SER A 390 -4.34 -3.09 -2.98
CA SER A 390 -4.20 -4.18 -3.95
C SER A 390 -2.77 -4.71 -4.03
N GLU A 391 -1.78 -3.84 -3.80
CA GLU A 391 -0.35 -4.17 -3.80
C GLU A 391 0.43 -3.17 -2.92
N THR A 392 1.53 -3.62 -2.31
CA THR A 392 2.39 -2.78 -1.47
C THR A 392 3.83 -2.79 -1.98
N ARG A 393 4.39 -1.61 -2.28
CA ARG A 393 5.81 -1.50 -2.68
C ARG A 393 6.75 -1.49 -1.50
N GLU A 394 6.33 -0.85 -0.42
CA GLU A 394 7.09 -0.71 0.80
C GLU A 394 6.12 -0.44 1.94
N THR A 395 6.36 -1.04 3.10
CA THR A 395 5.60 -0.80 4.32
C THR A 395 6.56 -0.59 5.49
N ARG A 396 6.43 0.54 6.18
CA ARG A 396 7.22 0.86 7.39
C ARG A 396 6.38 1.53 8.46
N GLY A 397 6.90 1.57 9.68
CA GLY A 397 6.30 2.24 10.84
C GLY A 397 5.65 1.27 11.81
N ASN A 398 5.41 1.78 13.01
CA ASN A 398 4.94 1.00 14.17
C ASN A 398 3.47 1.31 14.53
N GLY A 399 2.74 1.92 13.61
CA GLY A 399 1.34 2.23 13.76
C GLY A 399 0.45 1.00 13.57
N TYR A 400 -0.86 1.23 13.54
CA TYR A 400 -1.84 0.16 13.49
C TYR A 400 -3.09 0.54 12.69
N PHE A 401 -3.81 -0.48 12.26
CA PHE A 401 -5.13 -0.34 11.65
C PHE A 401 -6.21 -0.52 12.71
N ARG A 402 -7.29 0.24 12.59
CA ARG A 402 -8.51 0.02 13.37
C ARG A 402 -9.68 -0.12 12.41
N MET A 403 -10.34 -1.27 12.48
CA MET A 403 -11.56 -1.54 11.73
C MET A 403 -12.74 -1.41 12.68
N ASP A 404 -13.57 -0.39 12.48
CA ASP A 404 -14.82 -0.26 13.21
C ASP A 404 -15.89 -1.24 12.66
N PHE A 405 -16.98 -1.41 13.40
CA PHE A 405 -18.12 -2.23 12.98
C PHE A 405 -18.62 -1.83 11.59
N ASP A 406 -18.95 -2.81 10.74
CA ASP A 406 -19.37 -2.66 9.34
C ASP A 406 -18.36 -2.00 8.37
N SER A 407 -17.11 -1.78 8.79
CA SER A 407 -16.07 -1.27 7.90
C SER A 407 -15.48 -2.36 6.98
N ASN A 408 -14.96 -1.97 5.81
CA ASN A 408 -14.46 -2.90 4.81
C ASN A 408 -12.99 -2.61 4.42
N LEU A 409 -12.13 -3.59 4.63
CA LEU A 409 -10.76 -3.63 4.11
C LEU A 409 -10.70 -4.66 2.99
N ARG A 410 -10.17 -4.28 1.83
CA ARG A 410 -9.88 -5.22 0.73
C ARG A 410 -8.38 -5.30 0.49
N LEU A 411 -7.85 -6.50 0.41
CA LEU A 411 -6.44 -6.77 0.16
C LEU A 411 -6.26 -7.55 -1.15
N GLY A 412 -5.18 -7.26 -1.85
CA GLY A 412 -4.78 -8.04 -3.02
C GLY A 412 -5.59 -7.80 -4.28
N THR A 413 -5.16 -8.47 -5.35
CA THR A 413 -5.76 -8.44 -6.68
C THR A 413 -5.46 -9.75 -7.41
N ASN A 414 -6.30 -10.15 -8.36
CA ASN A 414 -6.17 -11.43 -9.08
C ASN A 414 -4.93 -11.53 -9.99
N SER A 415 -4.16 -10.47 -10.15
CA SER A 415 -2.93 -10.46 -10.96
C SER A 415 -1.89 -9.56 -10.31
N PRO A 416 -1.36 -9.94 -9.12
CA PRO A 416 -0.43 -9.11 -8.38
C PRO A 416 0.94 -9.12 -9.06
N THR A 417 1.62 -7.99 -9.06
CA THR A 417 3.03 -7.85 -9.46
C THR A 417 3.98 -7.84 -8.26
N LEU A 418 3.52 -7.41 -7.08
CA LEU A 418 4.34 -7.23 -5.87
C LEU A 418 3.79 -7.89 -4.59
N GLY A 419 2.56 -8.43 -4.61
CA GLY A 419 1.89 -8.90 -3.40
C GLY A 419 1.38 -7.76 -2.50
N THR A 420 0.62 -8.13 -1.45
CA THR A 420 0.14 -7.20 -0.42
C THR A 420 0.64 -7.65 0.94
N HIS A 421 1.59 -6.92 1.52
CA HIS A 421 2.19 -7.26 2.81
C HIS A 421 1.98 -6.12 3.79
N LEU A 422 1.22 -6.36 4.86
CA LEU A 422 0.95 -5.36 5.90
C LEU A 422 1.54 -5.82 7.25
N PRO A 423 2.57 -5.13 7.78
CA PRO A 423 3.22 -5.47 9.05
C PRO A 423 2.56 -4.82 10.27
N TYR A 424 1.38 -4.23 10.09
CA TYR A 424 0.74 -3.42 11.11
C TYR A 424 -0.24 -4.24 11.92
N ASP A 425 -0.25 -4.03 13.24
CA ASP A 425 -1.28 -4.57 14.11
C ASP A 425 -2.66 -4.07 13.67
N MET A 426 -3.69 -4.87 13.92
CA MET A 426 -5.07 -4.52 13.58
C MET A 426 -6.00 -4.70 14.78
N GLN A 427 -6.78 -3.68 15.08
CA GLN A 427 -7.89 -3.76 16.02
C GLN A 427 -9.19 -4.05 15.25
N LEU A 428 -9.71 -5.26 15.40
CA LEU A 428 -10.91 -5.73 14.73
C LEU A 428 -12.12 -5.56 15.64
N ARG A 429 -12.89 -4.47 15.43
CA ARG A 429 -14.13 -4.17 16.16
C ARG A 429 -15.36 -4.55 15.33
N GLY A 430 -15.19 -5.56 14.48
CA GLY A 430 -16.14 -6.01 13.48
C GLY A 430 -15.62 -5.67 12.09
N GLY A 431 -16.55 -5.57 11.15
CA GLY A 431 -16.24 -5.32 9.75
C GLY A 431 -15.79 -6.59 9.01
N ARG A 432 -15.27 -6.38 7.80
CA ARG A 432 -14.89 -7.45 6.87
C ARG A 432 -13.52 -7.17 6.27
N ILE A 433 -12.64 -8.17 6.33
CA ILE A 433 -11.42 -8.22 5.52
C ILE A 433 -11.75 -9.11 4.31
N SER A 434 -11.65 -8.57 3.10
CA SER A 434 -11.81 -9.33 1.86
C SER A 434 -10.45 -9.44 1.16
N VAL A 435 -10.12 -10.61 0.63
CA VAL A 435 -8.81 -10.89 0.04
C VAL A 435 -8.94 -11.53 -1.33
N ASP A 436 -8.29 -10.94 -2.32
CA ASP A 436 -8.19 -11.44 -3.69
C ASP A 436 -6.75 -11.81 -4.06
N GLY A 437 -6.60 -12.68 -5.06
CA GLY A 437 -5.30 -13.12 -5.56
C GLY A 437 -4.41 -13.80 -4.52
N THR A 438 -3.16 -14.02 -4.89
CA THR A 438 -2.18 -14.71 -4.06
C THR A 438 -1.20 -13.71 -3.45
N ASP A 439 -0.33 -14.19 -2.55
CA ASP A 439 0.75 -13.39 -1.95
C ASP A 439 0.25 -12.20 -1.12
N ASN A 440 -0.75 -12.46 -0.27
CA ASN A 440 -1.23 -11.50 0.72
C ASN A 440 -0.78 -11.94 2.11
N THR A 441 -0.14 -11.05 2.85
CA THR A 441 0.39 -11.32 4.19
C THR A 441 -0.04 -10.25 5.19
N LEU A 442 -0.53 -10.70 6.35
CA LEU A 442 -0.67 -9.87 7.54
C LEU A 442 0.31 -10.37 8.59
N SER A 443 1.31 -9.56 8.94
CA SER A 443 2.34 -9.95 9.91
C SER A 443 2.26 -9.23 11.26
N GLY A 444 1.43 -8.19 11.37
CA GLY A 444 1.02 -7.62 12.66
C GLY A 444 -0.07 -8.45 13.35
N ASP A 445 -0.24 -8.25 14.65
CA ASP A 445 -1.22 -8.97 15.46
C ASP A 445 -2.64 -8.41 15.26
N LEU A 446 -3.63 -9.30 15.15
CA LEU A 446 -5.05 -9.00 14.95
C LEU A 446 -5.80 -9.17 16.27
N THR A 447 -6.06 -8.06 16.97
CA THR A 447 -6.84 -8.08 18.23
C THR A 447 -8.34 -8.07 17.96
N LEU A 448 -9.03 -9.11 18.41
CA LEU A 448 -10.48 -9.30 18.27
C LEU A 448 -11.27 -8.60 19.39
N TYR A 449 -11.78 -7.41 19.10
CA TYR A 449 -12.76 -6.70 19.94
C TYR A 449 -14.19 -7.14 19.65
N GLU A 450 -14.48 -7.46 18.39
CA GLU A 450 -15.75 -8.07 17.98
C GLU A 450 -15.49 -9.24 17.03
N SER A 451 -16.52 -10.08 16.88
CA SER A 451 -16.56 -11.13 15.87
C SER A 451 -16.37 -10.54 14.47
N THR A 452 -15.48 -11.13 13.67
CA THR A 452 -15.05 -10.55 12.39
C THR A 452 -15.13 -11.56 11.24
N THR A 453 -15.43 -11.07 10.05
CA THR A 453 -15.46 -11.88 8.82
C THR A 453 -14.16 -11.70 8.03
N ILE A 454 -13.58 -12.81 7.60
CA ILE A 454 -12.42 -12.86 6.72
C ILE A 454 -12.83 -13.63 5.48
N ASP A 455 -13.08 -12.91 4.40
CA ASP A 455 -13.52 -13.46 3.13
C ASP A 455 -12.34 -13.57 2.17
N VAL A 456 -11.87 -14.79 1.94
CA VAL A 456 -10.67 -15.02 1.13
C VAL A 456 -11.07 -15.73 -0.15
N LEU A 457 -10.94 -15.05 -1.28
CA LEU A 457 -11.13 -15.64 -2.61
C LEU A 457 -9.83 -16.20 -3.19
N GLY A 458 -8.69 -15.62 -2.80
CA GLY A 458 -7.35 -16.09 -3.17
C GLY A 458 -6.61 -16.72 -1.99
N GLU A 459 -5.50 -16.12 -1.54
CA GLU A 459 -4.73 -16.61 -0.39
C GLU A 459 -4.39 -15.48 0.58
N LEU A 460 -4.55 -15.77 1.88
CA LEU A 460 -4.13 -14.91 2.97
C LEU A 460 -3.25 -15.71 3.95
N ASP A 461 -2.00 -15.30 4.10
CA ASP A 461 -1.10 -15.78 5.15
C ASP A 461 -1.12 -14.83 6.35
N LEU A 462 -1.67 -15.30 7.46
CA LEU A 462 -1.60 -14.61 8.75
C LEU A 462 -0.38 -15.08 9.52
N GLN A 463 0.69 -14.30 9.44
CA GLN A 463 1.96 -14.54 10.16
C GLN A 463 1.95 -13.95 11.56
N GLY A 464 1.17 -12.87 11.75
CA GLY A 464 0.83 -12.38 13.09
C GLY A 464 -0.15 -13.32 13.80
N ASN A 465 -0.66 -12.87 14.94
CA ASN A 465 -1.55 -13.68 15.76
C ASN A 465 -2.94 -13.06 15.85
N PHE A 466 -3.99 -13.88 15.86
CA PHE A 466 -5.23 -13.46 16.51
C PHE A 466 -5.01 -13.35 18.01
N LEU A 467 -5.39 -12.22 18.59
CA LEU A 467 -5.35 -11.97 20.02
C LEU A 467 -6.76 -11.72 20.55
N ALA A 468 -7.04 -12.25 21.74
CA ALA A 468 -8.25 -11.90 22.48
C ALA A 468 -8.20 -10.44 22.96
N SER A 469 -9.32 -9.73 22.87
CA SER A 469 -9.42 -8.40 23.49
C SER A 469 -9.36 -8.47 25.03
N PRO A 470 -8.84 -7.41 25.67
CA PRO A 470 -8.90 -7.29 27.13
C PRO A 470 -10.35 -7.36 27.63
N GLY A 471 -10.63 -8.27 28.58
CA GLY A 471 -11.95 -8.42 29.19
C GLY A 471 -12.62 -9.79 28.99
N GLY A 472 -12.00 -10.70 28.23
CA GLY A 472 -12.43 -12.11 28.16
C GLY A 472 -13.76 -12.34 27.46
N GLN A 473 -14.17 -11.44 26.58
CA GLN A 473 -15.37 -11.60 25.77
C GLN A 473 -15.17 -12.71 24.73
N VAL A 474 -16.21 -13.51 24.48
CA VAL A 474 -16.22 -14.57 23.46
C VAL A 474 -16.39 -13.93 22.09
N ARG A 475 -15.39 -14.09 21.23
CA ARG A 475 -15.30 -13.48 19.89
C ARG A 475 -14.78 -14.51 18.88
N GLY A 476 -15.50 -14.64 17.77
CA GLY A 476 -15.22 -15.66 16.76
C GLY A 476 -14.77 -15.08 15.41
N ILE A 477 -14.43 -15.99 14.51
CA ILE A 477 -14.00 -15.66 13.14
C ILE A 477 -14.86 -16.43 12.16
N TRP A 478 -15.34 -15.76 11.12
CA TRP A 478 -15.98 -16.40 9.96
C TRP A 478 -15.03 -16.34 8.78
N LYS A 479 -14.49 -17.50 8.40
CA LYS A 479 -13.75 -17.68 7.16
C LYS A 479 -14.73 -17.98 6.03
N LEU A 480 -14.83 -17.05 5.10
CA LEU A 480 -15.62 -17.15 3.87
C LEU A 480 -14.72 -17.21 2.63
N GLY A 481 -15.32 -17.38 1.46
CA GLY A 481 -14.64 -17.36 0.17
C GLY A 481 -13.91 -18.67 -0.14
N SER A 482 -13.78 -18.97 -1.44
CA SER A 482 -13.23 -20.24 -1.94
C SER A 482 -11.73 -20.42 -1.71
N GLY A 483 -11.03 -19.37 -1.32
CA GLY A 483 -9.59 -19.34 -1.14
C GLY A 483 -9.11 -19.86 0.21
N THR A 484 -7.82 -19.67 0.47
CA THR A 484 -7.09 -20.23 1.61
C THR A 484 -6.77 -19.16 2.65
N LEU A 485 -7.21 -19.36 3.90
CA LEU A 485 -6.69 -18.64 5.06
C LEU A 485 -5.69 -19.53 5.79
N ASN A 486 -4.44 -19.10 5.87
CA ASN A 486 -3.38 -19.77 6.59
C ASN A 486 -3.10 -19.08 7.93
N LEU A 487 -3.19 -19.83 9.03
CA LEU A 487 -2.87 -19.39 10.39
C LEU A 487 -1.50 -19.93 10.77
N SER A 488 -0.46 -19.11 10.57
CA SER A 488 0.95 -19.50 10.79
C SER A 488 1.43 -19.22 12.22
N GLY A 489 0.83 -18.25 12.91
CA GLY A 489 1.19 -17.83 14.27
C GLY A 489 0.52 -18.60 15.41
N ASN A 490 0.68 -18.07 16.64
CA ASN A 490 0.06 -18.55 17.87
C ASN A 490 -1.25 -17.78 18.13
N ASN A 491 -2.35 -18.32 17.62
CA ASN A 491 -3.64 -17.68 17.61
C ASN A 491 -4.43 -17.96 18.90
N VAL A 492 -5.10 -16.94 19.43
CA VAL A 492 -6.02 -17.03 20.55
C VAL A 492 -7.37 -16.44 20.13
N VAL A 493 -8.34 -17.32 19.90
CA VAL A 493 -9.71 -16.98 19.54
C VAL A 493 -10.64 -17.48 20.64
N THR A 494 -11.24 -16.58 21.40
CA THR A 494 -12.05 -16.97 22.58
C THR A 494 -13.40 -17.58 22.22
N GLY A 495 -13.89 -17.33 21.01
CA GLY A 495 -15.09 -17.96 20.45
C GLY A 495 -14.75 -19.04 19.43
N ASP A 496 -15.71 -19.30 18.54
CA ASP A 496 -15.58 -20.31 17.50
C ASP A 496 -14.90 -19.74 16.26
N ILE A 497 -14.18 -20.61 15.55
CA ILE A 497 -13.80 -20.36 14.15
C ILE A 497 -14.77 -21.14 13.27
N HIS A 498 -15.43 -20.43 12.35
CA HIS A 498 -16.31 -21.02 11.36
C HIS A 498 -15.62 -20.99 9.98
N ALA A 499 -15.14 -22.15 9.53
CA ALA A 499 -14.67 -22.36 8.16
C ALA A 499 -15.87 -22.74 7.30
N ASN A 500 -16.42 -21.77 6.57
CA ASN A 500 -17.67 -21.98 5.83
C ASN A 500 -17.42 -22.44 4.39
N VAL A 501 -16.38 -21.92 3.76
CA VAL A 501 -16.00 -22.23 2.37
C VAL A 501 -14.48 -22.14 2.23
N GLY A 502 -13.92 -22.93 1.32
CA GLY A 502 -12.50 -22.91 0.99
C GLY A 502 -11.66 -23.52 2.10
N SER A 503 -10.37 -23.18 2.13
CA SER A 503 -9.41 -23.80 3.04
C SER A 503 -9.10 -22.93 4.25
N LEU A 504 -9.12 -23.52 5.43
CA LEU A 504 -8.49 -23.00 6.64
C LEU A 504 -7.29 -23.90 6.96
N LEU A 505 -6.08 -23.37 6.87
CA LEU A 505 -4.86 -24.08 7.25
C LEU A 505 -4.43 -23.59 8.63
N VAL A 506 -4.22 -24.53 9.56
CA VAL A 506 -3.62 -24.24 10.87
C VAL A 506 -2.21 -24.80 10.86
N ASN A 507 -1.22 -23.92 10.75
CA ASN A 507 0.19 -24.28 10.69
C ASN A 507 0.96 -23.87 11.96
N GLY A 508 0.44 -22.94 12.75
CA GLY A 508 0.91 -22.63 14.09
C GLY A 508 0.10 -23.34 15.19
N GLU A 509 0.02 -22.72 16.37
CA GLU A 509 -0.88 -23.16 17.46
C GLU A 509 -2.12 -22.26 17.49
N THR A 510 -3.31 -22.85 17.61
CA THR A 510 -4.57 -22.10 17.72
C THR A 510 -5.35 -22.56 18.94
N LEU A 511 -5.44 -21.68 19.95
CA LEU A 511 -6.34 -21.84 21.08
C LEU A 511 -7.72 -21.29 20.71
N VAL A 512 -8.72 -22.16 20.75
CA VAL A 512 -10.08 -21.86 20.27
C VAL A 512 -11.12 -22.61 21.09
N ASN A 513 -12.34 -22.08 21.19
CA ASN A 513 -13.44 -22.85 21.77
C ASN A 513 -13.76 -24.08 20.90
N GLN A 514 -14.03 -23.83 19.62
CA GLN A 514 -14.30 -24.86 18.63
C GLN A 514 -13.99 -24.36 17.21
N VAL A 515 -13.58 -25.28 16.33
CA VAL A 515 -13.55 -25.07 14.88
C VAL A 515 -14.71 -25.82 14.25
N ASN A 516 -15.56 -25.09 13.52
CA ASN A 516 -16.67 -25.64 12.75
C ASN A 516 -16.29 -25.65 11.27
N VAL A 517 -16.23 -26.83 10.65
CA VAL A 517 -15.91 -26.99 9.22
C VAL A 517 -17.20 -27.33 8.48
N ALA A 518 -17.70 -26.40 7.67
CA ALA A 518 -18.91 -26.60 6.87
C ALA A 518 -18.65 -27.54 5.67
N SER A 519 -19.70 -27.99 5.00
CA SER A 519 -19.64 -29.00 3.92
C SER A 519 -18.69 -28.64 2.77
N ASP A 520 -18.60 -27.36 2.42
CA ASP A 520 -17.77 -26.87 1.30
C ASP A 520 -16.43 -26.30 1.78
N ALA A 521 -16.03 -26.60 3.02
CA ALA A 521 -14.79 -26.14 3.62
C ALA A 521 -13.82 -27.30 3.87
N ILE A 522 -12.53 -26.95 3.87
CA ILE A 522 -11.42 -27.84 4.17
C ILE A 522 -10.70 -27.26 5.38
N LEU A 523 -10.47 -28.09 6.40
CA LEU A 523 -9.52 -27.80 7.48
C LEU A 523 -8.25 -28.63 7.25
N GLY A 524 -7.10 -27.94 7.21
CA GLY A 524 -5.81 -28.60 7.06
C GLY A 524 -4.67 -27.91 7.81
N GLY A 525 -3.45 -28.11 7.33
CA GLY A 525 -2.21 -27.62 7.93
C GLY A 525 -1.53 -28.62 8.85
N SER A 526 -0.34 -28.28 9.36
CA SER A 526 0.51 -29.15 10.18
C SER A 526 0.68 -28.66 11.63
N GLY A 527 -0.26 -27.85 12.10
CA GLY A 527 -0.21 -27.18 13.39
C GLY A 527 -0.95 -27.91 14.51
N THR A 528 -1.29 -27.15 15.56
CA THR A 528 -2.04 -27.64 16.73
C THR A 528 -3.30 -26.81 16.98
N ILE A 529 -4.44 -27.48 17.13
CA ILE A 529 -5.73 -26.88 17.50
C ILE A 529 -6.06 -27.29 18.94
N ARG A 530 -5.95 -26.34 19.88
CA ARG A 530 -6.37 -26.51 21.27
C ARG A 530 -7.85 -26.19 21.39
N GLY A 531 -8.68 -27.14 20.99
CA GLY A 531 -10.13 -27.03 20.98
C GLY A 531 -10.79 -28.22 20.31
N HIS A 532 -12.12 -28.24 20.33
CA HIS A 532 -12.88 -29.24 19.58
C HIS A 532 -12.94 -28.89 18.09
N VAL A 533 -12.78 -29.87 17.21
CA VAL A 533 -13.04 -29.74 15.78
C VAL A 533 -14.31 -30.51 15.44
N ASN A 534 -15.28 -29.83 14.86
CA ASN A 534 -16.53 -30.40 14.40
C ASN A 534 -16.65 -30.23 12.87
N ALA A 535 -16.47 -31.32 12.13
CA ALA A 535 -16.29 -31.29 10.70
C ALA A 535 -17.43 -31.96 9.95
N LEU A 536 -18.21 -31.16 9.24
CA LEU A 536 -19.14 -31.60 8.20
C LEU A 536 -18.46 -31.68 6.83
N GLY A 537 -17.47 -30.81 6.59
CA GLY A 537 -16.66 -30.80 5.37
C GLY A 537 -15.47 -31.76 5.42
N THR A 538 -14.36 -31.30 4.87
CA THR A 538 -13.14 -32.11 4.72
C THR A 538 -12.11 -31.80 5.80
N ILE A 539 -11.54 -32.85 6.40
CA ILE A 539 -10.28 -32.78 7.15
C ILE A 539 -9.16 -33.30 6.27
N SER A 540 -8.14 -32.48 6.01
CA SER A 540 -6.97 -32.78 5.19
C SER A 540 -5.70 -32.31 5.89
N PRO A 541 -5.03 -33.14 6.70
CA PRO A 541 -3.79 -32.74 7.37
C PRO A 541 -2.75 -32.23 6.36
N GLY A 542 -1.89 -31.32 6.83
CA GLY A 542 -0.78 -30.78 6.05
C GLY A 542 -1.15 -29.77 4.95
N ASN A 543 -0.15 -29.48 4.11
CA ASN A 543 -0.21 -28.68 2.88
C ASN A 543 0.69 -29.39 1.86
N SER A 544 0.24 -30.55 1.35
CA SER A 544 1.02 -31.80 1.20
C SER A 544 1.02 -32.60 2.52
N THR A 545 1.91 -33.58 2.65
CA THR A 545 2.04 -34.42 3.84
C THR A 545 2.29 -33.62 5.13
N GLY A 546 1.56 -33.91 6.20
CA GLY A 546 1.76 -33.25 7.48
C GLY A 546 1.05 -33.89 8.68
N LEU A 547 1.43 -33.44 9.88
CA LEU A 547 0.80 -33.84 11.14
C LEU A 547 -0.08 -32.71 11.65
N LEU A 548 -1.40 -32.90 11.65
CA LEU A 548 -2.34 -31.97 12.30
C LEU A 548 -2.74 -32.51 13.67
N THR A 549 -2.52 -31.71 14.72
CA THR A 549 -2.84 -32.08 16.10
C THR A 549 -4.09 -31.34 16.58
N MET A 550 -4.96 -32.02 17.32
CA MET A 550 -6.14 -31.40 17.94
C MET A 550 -6.55 -32.08 19.25
N ASP A 551 -7.30 -31.36 20.10
CA ASP A 551 -7.75 -31.92 21.38
C ASP A 551 -8.81 -33.01 21.17
N SER A 552 -9.83 -32.75 20.34
CA SER A 552 -10.88 -33.71 19.97
C SER A 552 -11.42 -33.44 18.56
N LEU A 553 -11.93 -34.49 17.91
CA LEU A 553 -12.49 -34.42 16.55
C LEU A 553 -13.84 -35.14 16.48
N THR A 554 -14.81 -34.50 15.85
CA THR A 554 -16.02 -35.14 15.34
C THR A 554 -16.08 -34.98 13.83
N LEU A 555 -16.01 -36.11 13.12
CA LEU A 555 -16.35 -36.21 11.71
C LEU A 555 -17.87 -36.45 11.65
N GLN A 556 -18.63 -35.45 11.21
CA GLN A 556 -20.08 -35.57 11.09
C GLN A 556 -20.48 -36.49 9.94
N ASP A 557 -21.75 -36.87 9.91
CA ASP A 557 -22.30 -37.76 8.88
C ASP A 557 -22.00 -37.24 7.46
N GLY A 558 -21.47 -38.12 6.61
CA GLY A 558 -21.12 -37.81 5.21
C GLY A 558 -19.89 -36.92 5.01
N SER A 559 -19.15 -36.58 6.08
CA SER A 559 -17.89 -35.82 5.99
C SER A 559 -16.75 -36.60 5.31
N LEU A 560 -15.65 -35.91 4.99
CA LEU A 560 -14.50 -36.48 4.30
C LEU A 560 -13.22 -36.35 5.14
N ALA A 561 -12.45 -37.42 5.26
CA ALA A 561 -11.10 -37.39 5.80
C ALA A 561 -10.10 -37.83 4.70
N THR A 562 -9.23 -36.92 4.29
CA THR A 562 -8.25 -37.14 3.21
C THR A 562 -6.85 -37.29 3.78
N PHE A 563 -6.07 -38.23 3.24
CA PHE A 563 -4.68 -38.47 3.63
C PHE A 563 -3.80 -38.72 2.41
N GLU A 564 -2.74 -37.94 2.28
CA GLU A 564 -1.71 -38.07 1.26
C GLU A 564 -0.56 -38.97 1.76
N ILE A 565 -0.02 -39.82 0.89
CA ILE A 565 1.10 -40.71 1.19
C ILE A 565 2.18 -40.52 0.12
N GLY A 566 3.28 -39.86 0.50
CA GLY A 566 4.45 -39.61 -0.35
C GLY A 566 5.59 -40.59 -0.12
N SER A 567 5.69 -41.19 1.07
CA SER A 567 6.65 -42.27 1.37
C SER A 567 6.27 -43.05 2.63
N LEU A 568 7.11 -44.03 3.02
CA LEU A 568 7.00 -44.74 4.30
C LEU A 568 7.16 -43.85 5.54
N PHE A 569 7.71 -42.64 5.36
CA PHE A 569 8.03 -41.73 6.46
C PHE A 569 7.41 -40.35 6.27
N ASP A 570 6.69 -40.15 5.16
CA ASP A 570 6.16 -38.87 4.76
C ASP A 570 4.73 -39.08 4.24
N PHE A 571 3.78 -38.88 5.13
CA PHE A 571 2.36 -39.08 4.91
C PHE A 571 1.55 -38.30 5.95
N ASP A 572 0.29 -38.01 5.61
CA ASP A 572 -0.62 -37.28 6.48
C ASP A 572 -0.99 -38.04 7.74
N GLN A 573 -1.06 -37.29 8.83
CA GLN A 573 -1.36 -37.81 10.15
C GLN A 573 -2.28 -36.88 10.93
N LEU A 574 -3.25 -37.45 11.63
CA LEU A 574 -4.01 -36.78 12.66
C LEU A 574 -3.59 -37.25 14.06
N MET A 575 -3.29 -36.31 14.95
CA MET A 575 -3.12 -36.61 16.38
C MET A 575 -4.26 -36.01 17.18
N ILE A 576 -5.16 -36.85 17.65
CA ILE A 576 -6.32 -36.46 18.45
C ILE A 576 -6.05 -36.83 19.92
N GLN A 577 -5.99 -35.85 20.81
CA GLN A 577 -5.56 -36.10 22.19
C GLN A 577 -6.58 -36.89 23.01
N THR A 578 -7.87 -36.61 22.84
CA THR A 578 -8.94 -37.16 23.69
C THR A 578 -9.84 -38.15 22.95
N GLY A 579 -10.73 -37.69 22.08
CA GLY A 579 -11.72 -38.53 21.41
C GLY A 579 -11.92 -38.17 19.95
N LEU A 580 -11.96 -39.21 19.12
CA LEU A 580 -12.42 -39.18 17.73
C LEU A 580 -13.81 -39.80 17.65
N VAL A 581 -14.78 -39.02 17.17
CA VAL A 581 -16.12 -39.52 16.82
C VAL A 581 -16.26 -39.53 15.31
N ILE A 582 -16.63 -40.67 14.75
CA ILE A 582 -16.86 -40.89 13.32
C ILE A 582 -18.36 -41.13 13.14
N GLY A 583 -19.02 -40.20 12.43
CA GLY A 583 -20.43 -40.30 12.05
C GLY A 583 -20.69 -41.36 10.98
N ALA A 584 -21.95 -41.48 10.57
CA ALA A 584 -22.34 -42.39 9.50
C ALA A 584 -21.88 -41.87 8.12
N ASP A 585 -21.66 -42.78 7.18
CA ASP A 585 -21.33 -42.46 5.78
C ASP A 585 -20.04 -41.63 5.59
N VAL A 586 -19.20 -41.50 6.62
CA VAL A 586 -17.91 -40.80 6.53
C VAL A 586 -16.98 -41.54 5.57
N THR A 587 -16.33 -40.78 4.68
CA THR A 587 -15.39 -41.32 3.68
C THR A 587 -13.95 -41.13 4.12
N LEU A 588 -13.18 -42.21 4.14
CA LEU A 588 -11.72 -42.18 4.18
C LEU A 588 -11.20 -42.15 2.75
N GLN A 589 -10.50 -41.08 2.37
CA GLN A 589 -9.84 -40.96 1.08
C GLN A 589 -8.32 -40.99 1.22
N LEU A 590 -7.66 -41.80 0.40
CA LEU A 590 -6.20 -41.84 0.31
C LEU A 590 -5.74 -41.30 -1.05
N SER A 591 -4.60 -40.64 -1.08
CA SER A 591 -3.90 -40.30 -2.33
C SER A 591 -2.42 -40.72 -2.25
N LEU A 592 -1.85 -41.13 -3.38
CA LEU A 592 -0.42 -41.36 -3.51
C LEU A 592 0.19 -40.18 -4.25
N ILE A 593 1.15 -39.52 -3.62
CA ILE A 593 1.86 -38.37 -4.21
C ILE A 593 3.31 -38.75 -4.53
N ASP A 594 4.03 -37.86 -5.22
CA ASP A 594 5.45 -38.00 -5.56
C ASP A 594 5.84 -39.32 -6.28
N GLY A 595 4.87 -39.97 -6.92
CA GLY A 595 5.07 -41.25 -7.61
C GLY A 595 5.25 -42.44 -6.67
N PHE A 596 4.93 -42.30 -5.39
CA PHE A 596 5.07 -43.38 -4.41
C PHE A 596 4.22 -44.59 -4.75
N GLN A 597 4.76 -45.79 -4.52
CA GLN A 597 4.11 -47.06 -4.80
C GLN A 597 4.27 -47.98 -3.59
N PRO A 598 3.27 -48.01 -2.68
CA PRO A 598 3.29 -48.88 -1.51
C PRO A 598 3.47 -50.36 -1.87
N GLN A 599 4.26 -51.08 -1.08
CA GLN A 599 4.55 -52.50 -1.20
C GLN A 599 3.87 -53.31 -0.10
N VAL A 600 3.67 -54.62 -0.36
CA VAL A 600 3.14 -55.54 0.66
C VAL A 600 3.99 -55.50 1.92
N GLY A 601 3.34 -55.28 3.06
CA GLY A 601 3.98 -55.16 4.37
C GLY A 601 4.09 -53.71 4.85
N ASP A 602 3.99 -52.73 3.95
CA ASP A 602 4.03 -51.31 4.31
C ASP A 602 2.85 -50.93 5.20
N THR A 603 3.10 -50.09 6.19
CA THR A 603 2.10 -49.67 7.19
C THR A 603 2.14 -48.16 7.38
N PHE A 604 0.98 -47.55 7.55
CA PHE A 604 0.83 -46.11 7.75
C PHE A 604 -0.09 -45.85 8.94
N GLN A 605 0.38 -45.07 9.90
CA GLN A 605 -0.36 -44.68 11.10
C GLN A 605 -1.03 -43.34 10.86
N ILE A 606 -2.17 -43.35 10.15
CA ILE A 606 -2.81 -42.13 9.64
C ILE A 606 -3.54 -41.31 10.71
N PHE A 607 -3.92 -41.92 11.83
CA PHE A 607 -4.36 -41.13 13.00
C PHE A 607 -4.04 -41.80 14.32
N THR A 608 -4.01 -41.03 15.41
CA THR A 608 -4.02 -41.53 16.79
C THR A 608 -5.10 -40.82 17.57
N ALA A 609 -5.77 -41.53 18.48
CA ALA A 609 -6.84 -40.99 19.32
C ALA A 609 -6.84 -41.63 20.71
N GLY A 610 -7.15 -40.85 21.75
CA GLY A 610 -7.32 -41.40 23.11
C GLY A 610 -8.52 -42.36 23.22
N SER A 611 -9.55 -42.14 22.41
CA SER A 611 -10.70 -43.02 22.22
C SER A 611 -11.28 -42.82 20.82
N VAL A 612 -11.89 -43.87 20.26
CA VAL A 612 -12.56 -43.84 18.95
C VAL A 612 -13.99 -44.36 19.13
N ILE A 613 -14.97 -43.64 18.59
CA ILE A 613 -16.38 -44.01 18.54
C ILE A 613 -16.84 -43.94 17.09
N GLY A 614 -17.42 -45.01 16.57
CA GLY A 614 -17.79 -45.13 15.16
C GLY A 614 -16.68 -45.75 14.30
N ASP A 615 -16.97 -45.92 13.01
CA ASP A 615 -16.07 -46.50 12.00
C ASP A 615 -16.24 -45.75 10.66
N PHE A 616 -15.26 -45.86 9.77
CA PHE A 616 -15.40 -45.36 8.40
C PHE A 616 -16.25 -46.33 7.57
N ASP A 617 -17.33 -45.82 6.97
CA ASP A 617 -18.25 -46.63 6.16
C ASP A 617 -17.81 -46.68 4.68
N ASN A 618 -17.11 -45.65 4.21
CA ASN A 618 -16.74 -45.46 2.81
C ASN A 618 -15.22 -45.31 2.64
N PHE A 619 -14.67 -45.95 1.60
CA PHE A 619 -13.25 -45.92 1.29
C PHE A 619 -13.03 -45.53 -0.18
N ASP A 620 -12.36 -44.41 -0.40
CA ASP A 620 -11.92 -43.97 -1.73
C ASP A 620 -10.39 -44.02 -1.79
N THR A 621 -9.84 -45.07 -2.39
CA THR A 621 -8.40 -45.35 -2.30
C THR A 621 -7.78 -45.68 -3.64
N PRO A 622 -6.51 -45.32 -3.86
CA PRO A 622 -5.83 -45.57 -5.10
C PRO A 622 -5.56 -47.06 -5.24
N SER A 623 -5.69 -47.57 -6.47
CA SER A 623 -5.33 -48.95 -6.77
C SER A 623 -3.83 -49.16 -6.60
N LEU A 624 -3.44 -50.23 -5.90
CA LEU A 624 -2.05 -50.60 -5.70
C LEU A 624 -1.59 -51.59 -6.78
N VAL A 625 -0.35 -51.43 -7.25
CA VAL A 625 0.22 -52.31 -8.29
C VAL A 625 0.44 -53.74 -7.76
N ASN A 626 0.90 -53.87 -6.50
CA ASN A 626 1.33 -55.14 -5.91
C ASN A 626 0.62 -55.48 -4.59
N GLY A 627 -0.64 -55.08 -4.39
CA GLY A 627 -1.34 -55.37 -3.13
C GLY A 627 -2.76 -54.83 -3.07
N VAL A 628 -3.34 -54.92 -1.88
CA VAL A 628 -4.60 -54.27 -1.51
C VAL A 628 -4.45 -53.57 -0.16
N TRP A 629 -5.19 -52.48 0.01
CA TRP A 629 -5.31 -51.82 1.31
C TRP A 629 -6.04 -52.72 2.31
N ASP A 630 -5.54 -52.76 3.54
CA ASP A 630 -6.08 -53.49 4.67
C ASP A 630 -6.39 -52.51 5.81
N PHE A 631 -7.68 -52.41 6.13
CA PHE A 631 -8.23 -51.51 7.15
C PHE A 631 -8.61 -52.24 8.44
N ARG A 632 -8.23 -53.50 8.63
CA ARG A 632 -8.60 -54.29 9.84
C ARG A 632 -8.09 -53.69 11.15
N GLN A 633 -7.08 -52.81 11.10
CA GLN A 633 -6.52 -52.10 12.25
C GLN A 633 -6.84 -50.59 12.23
N LEU A 634 -7.81 -50.17 11.40
CA LEU A 634 -8.17 -48.77 11.25
C LEU A 634 -8.77 -48.18 12.54
N SER A 635 -9.38 -48.98 13.41
CA SER A 635 -9.85 -48.50 14.73
C SER A 635 -8.72 -47.97 15.62
N SER A 636 -7.47 -48.36 15.37
CA SER A 636 -6.26 -47.79 15.98
C SER A 636 -5.53 -46.80 15.07
N GLY A 637 -6.10 -46.46 13.91
CA GLY A 637 -5.55 -45.58 12.89
C GLY A 637 -4.45 -46.19 12.02
N LEU A 638 -4.25 -47.51 12.08
CA LEU A 638 -3.23 -48.19 11.28
C LEU A 638 -3.86 -48.77 10.01
N ILE A 639 -3.29 -48.41 8.86
CA ILE A 639 -3.58 -49.05 7.58
C ILE A 639 -2.35 -49.81 7.08
N GLN A 640 -2.57 -50.91 6.36
CA GLN A 640 -1.49 -51.75 5.85
C GLN A 640 -1.73 -52.12 4.38
N VAL A 641 -0.65 -52.37 3.64
CA VAL A 641 -0.71 -53.02 2.33
C VAL A 641 -0.51 -54.52 2.49
N THR A 642 -1.47 -55.30 2.03
CA THR A 642 -1.40 -56.77 2.08
C THR A 642 -1.39 -57.37 0.68
N ALA A 643 -0.91 -58.61 0.57
CA ALA A 643 -1.00 -59.34 -0.69
C ALA A 643 -2.47 -59.55 -1.08
N VAL A 644 -2.78 -59.44 -2.37
CA VAL A 644 -4.10 -59.80 -2.91
C VAL A 644 -4.40 -61.25 -2.47
N PRO A 645 -5.51 -61.52 -1.75
CA PRO A 645 -5.84 -62.88 -1.35
C PRO A 645 -5.93 -63.77 -2.59
N GLU A 646 -5.19 -64.88 -2.63
CA GLU A 646 -5.29 -65.81 -3.75
C GLU A 646 -6.77 -66.23 -3.91
N PRO A 647 -7.36 -66.15 -5.12
CA PRO A 647 -8.74 -66.57 -5.28
C PRO A 647 -8.84 -68.04 -4.90
N GLY A 648 -9.80 -68.37 -4.02
CA GLY A 648 -10.00 -69.71 -3.46
C GLY A 648 -10.15 -70.83 -4.52
N SER A 649 -10.25 -70.47 -5.80
CA SER A 649 -10.06 -71.36 -6.95
C SER A 649 -8.75 -72.14 -6.95
N PHE A 650 -7.62 -71.63 -6.44
CA PHE A 650 -6.37 -72.42 -6.35
C PHE A 650 -6.46 -73.52 -5.28
N VAL A 651 -7.13 -73.24 -4.16
CA VAL A 651 -7.41 -74.24 -3.12
C VAL A 651 -8.41 -75.28 -3.63
N VAL A 652 -9.43 -74.87 -4.40
CA VAL A 652 -10.39 -75.78 -5.03
C VAL A 652 -9.72 -76.62 -6.13
N LEU A 653 -8.83 -76.06 -6.95
CA LEU A 653 -8.08 -76.80 -7.97
C LEU A 653 -7.06 -77.77 -7.36
N ALA A 654 -6.39 -77.39 -6.27
CA ALA A 654 -5.50 -78.27 -5.51
C ALA A 654 -6.30 -79.41 -4.84
N ALA A 655 -7.46 -79.12 -4.25
CA ALA A 655 -8.36 -80.12 -3.68
C ALA A 655 -8.94 -81.06 -4.76
N MET A 656 -9.33 -80.54 -5.93
CA MET A 656 -9.76 -81.34 -7.07
C MET A 656 -8.64 -82.21 -7.64
N GLY A 657 -7.40 -81.71 -7.68
CA GLY A 657 -6.21 -82.47 -8.07
C GLY A 657 -5.94 -83.66 -7.12
N LEU A 658 -6.10 -83.46 -5.81
CA LEU A 658 -5.98 -84.51 -4.79
C LEU A 658 -7.12 -85.55 -4.90
N VAL A 659 -8.36 -85.11 -5.14
CA VAL A 659 -9.52 -86.00 -5.36
C VAL A 659 -9.36 -86.81 -6.65
N TRP A 660 -8.81 -86.23 -7.72
CA TRP A 660 -8.54 -86.93 -8.98
C TRP A 660 -7.41 -87.97 -8.82
N ARG A 661 -6.37 -87.64 -8.05
CA ARG A 661 -5.26 -88.55 -7.72
C ARG A 661 -5.73 -89.73 -6.84
N TRP A 662 -6.68 -89.48 -5.92
CA TRP A 662 -7.30 -90.52 -5.10
C TRP A 662 -8.25 -91.43 -5.91
N ARG A 663 -9.02 -90.86 -6.84
CA ARG A 663 -9.88 -91.64 -7.78
C ARG A 663 -9.07 -92.51 -8.75
N ARG A 664 -7.90 -92.06 -9.22
CA ARG A 664 -6.99 -92.90 -10.05
C ARG A 664 -6.41 -94.09 -9.28
N LYS A 665 -6.07 -93.93 -7.98
CA LYS A 665 -5.58 -95.05 -7.15
C LYS A 665 -6.66 -96.11 -6.88
N ARG A 666 -7.94 -95.74 -6.71
CA ARG A 666 -9.04 -96.71 -6.51
C ARG A 666 -9.44 -97.48 -7.78
N LYS A 667 -9.30 -96.89 -8.97
CA LYS A 667 -9.63 -97.58 -10.24
C LYS A 667 -8.60 -98.65 -10.65
N ALA A 668 -7.39 -98.61 -10.10
CA ALA A 668 -6.33 -99.58 -10.40
C ALA A 668 -6.41 -100.87 -9.57
N SER A 669 -7.21 -100.93 -8.49
CA SER A 669 -7.27 -102.09 -7.58
C SER A 669 -8.49 -103.02 -7.77
N LEU A 670 -9.30 -102.84 -8.83
CA LEU A 670 -10.57 -103.57 -9.03
C LEU A 670 -10.81 -104.05 -10.47
N ARG A 671 -9.79 -104.55 -11.18
CA ARG A 671 -10.00 -105.26 -12.46
C ARG A 671 -9.25 -106.60 -12.52
N THR A 672 -9.98 -107.68 -12.25
CA THR A 672 -9.71 -109.06 -12.67
C THR A 672 -9.87 -109.19 -14.20
N PRO A 673 -9.00 -109.92 -14.93
CA PRO A 673 -9.29 -110.32 -16.30
C PRO A 673 -9.67 -111.82 -16.37
N ALA A 674 -10.83 -112.10 -16.96
CA ALA A 674 -11.23 -113.42 -17.46
C ALA A 674 -11.27 -113.39 -19.00
N ALA A 675 -11.12 -114.59 -19.59
CA ALA A 675 -11.05 -115.03 -21.01
C ALA A 675 -11.97 -114.27 -22.01
N ASP A 676 -11.86 -114.31 -23.35
CA ASP A 676 -11.67 -115.46 -24.25
C ASP A 676 -11.72 -115.00 -25.75
N THR A 677 -11.25 -115.86 -26.67
CA THR A 677 -11.59 -116.09 -28.11
C THR A 677 -11.48 -114.98 -29.19
N ARG A 678 -10.55 -115.09 -30.17
CA ARG A 678 -10.60 -115.71 -31.56
C ARG A 678 -11.19 -114.78 -32.66
N PRO A 679 -10.96 -114.95 -34.00
CA PRO A 679 -10.34 -116.06 -34.77
C PRO A 679 -9.35 -115.69 -35.93
N ILE A 680 -8.57 -116.72 -36.34
CA ILE A 680 -8.20 -117.23 -37.70
C ILE A 680 -7.95 -116.25 -38.87
N GLY A 681 -6.78 -116.39 -39.50
CA GLY A 681 -6.52 -116.06 -40.91
C GLY A 681 -5.05 -116.35 -41.30
N ASN A 682 -4.82 -116.99 -42.45
CA ASN A 682 -3.71 -117.90 -42.72
C ASN A 682 -2.75 -117.39 -43.82
N GLN A 683 -1.58 -118.04 -43.93
CA GLN A 683 -0.55 -118.00 -45.01
C GLN A 683 0.42 -116.80 -44.95
N SER A 684 1.75 -116.96 -45.01
CA SER A 684 2.62 -118.00 -45.59
C SER A 684 3.87 -118.27 -44.74
#